data_AF-A0A142BEK7-F1
#
_entry.id   AF-A0A142BEK7-F1
#
_cell.length_a   1.000
_cell.length_b   1.000
_cell.length_c   1.000
_cell.angle_alpha   90.00
_cell.angle_beta   90.00
_cell.angle_gamma   90.00
#
_symmetry.space_group_name_H-M   'P 1'
#
loop_
_entity.id
_entity.type
_entity.pdbx_description
1 polymer ?
#
loop_
_entity_poly.entity_id
_entity_poly.type
_entity_poly.pdbx_seq_one_letter_code
_entity_poly.pdbx_strand_id
1 'polypeptide(L)'
;MRDNPSRLRPITALIITAILAGCSSQPPQQVIQQPLPTVDTTPRTADQLLVQAERASFPQSAELKITAAEQLLTEQSYRAQNILESIPYDELPSDLQARLSLLRAEIAEHSGQNWEVFHWLDREPVINSTDPGLISRSHILRAKAFNRYGEYLAALDEWLSAMPNLQPEQQEPLYHDFWATLLHTPHERLMSLNAQTRDNNLKGWLELAMIYSPGKALDRQLENLTQWQNHWSDHPARKFLPDNLDSLTAEAVRHPQKIALLLPTSGPLATAGKSVRDGFMAAYYSSNKNSSNKNSSNKNSSNKNKNSSNNNATSSNTGEQSIPEVLFFDTYKADIVQLAEQARDSGAELIVGPLDKSNVIRLKQSPPEGVTILALNYADTGSEDNPTQPAKGPSTDGFYQFGLSTEDEARLAAQRGILDGHRRALIFTSNASWSQRAVESFTNEWKKLEGEVAGISQFDNKTEYSKLAGEALLVNNSQQRARQISRLLRQQIGFEPRRRQDIDMIFMATSPEEARQIKPALAYQYAGNVPAYATSNAYSGQTNRSRDQDLNFLRVPIMPWNAPGKSSSLKQSITGTWPTARGQYGSLFALGADSYNLHPRLQQLRSLSGSRIDGLTGWLSIDDHGRVSRELSWQIFRNGQLTPLPIPVQNTDVLASQSSE
;
A
#
# COMPACT_ATOMS: atom_id res chain seq x y z
N MET A 1 59.16 13.87 -38.11
CA MET A 1 59.76 13.03 -37.04
C MET A 1 59.20 11.62 -37.23
N ARG A 2 60.03 10.77 -37.86
CA ARG A 2 60.60 9.53 -37.30
C ARG A 2 59.52 8.48 -37.06
N ASP A 3 59.33 7.48 -37.93
CA ASP A 3 60.18 6.30 -38.26
C ASP A 3 59.26 5.10 -37.90
N ASN A 4 58.58 4.40 -38.82
CA ASN A 4 59.05 3.25 -39.63
C ASN A 4 59.65 2.11 -38.76
N PRO A 5 59.67 0.80 -39.16
CA PRO A 5 59.34 0.26 -40.48
C PRO A 5 58.76 -1.18 -40.56
N SER A 6 58.44 -1.57 -41.81
CA SER A 6 58.82 -2.85 -42.47
C SER A 6 58.14 -4.19 -42.08
N ARG A 7 57.84 -5.13 -43.00
CA ARG A 7 58.13 -5.27 -44.44
C ARG A 7 57.46 -6.54 -45.03
N LEU A 8 57.31 -6.51 -46.36
CA LEU A 8 57.42 -7.58 -47.40
C LEU A 8 56.32 -8.69 -47.48
N ARG A 9 55.50 -8.88 -48.55
CA ARG A 9 55.70 -9.11 -50.03
C ARG A 9 56.11 -10.58 -50.39
N PRO A 10 55.92 -11.08 -51.64
CA PRO A 10 54.74 -11.18 -52.54
C PRO A 10 54.68 -12.57 -53.29
N ILE A 11 53.91 -12.69 -54.40
CA ILE A 11 54.23 -13.40 -55.70
C ILE A 11 53.27 -14.51 -56.21
N THR A 12 52.51 -14.13 -57.28
CA THR A 12 52.15 -14.83 -58.55
C THR A 12 51.28 -16.11 -58.52
N ALA A 13 50.50 -16.49 -59.55
CA ALA A 13 50.61 -16.26 -60.99
C ALA A 13 49.25 -16.38 -61.75
N LEU A 14 49.27 -15.88 -62.98
CA LEU A 14 48.25 -15.77 -64.04
C LEU A 14 48.23 -17.03 -64.95
N ILE A 15 47.12 -17.32 -65.67
CA ILE A 15 46.94 -18.02 -67.00
C ILE A 15 45.45 -18.50 -67.09
N ILE A 16 44.55 -17.94 -67.92
CA ILE A 16 44.29 -18.10 -69.39
C ILE A 16 43.63 -19.44 -69.81
N THR A 17 42.32 -19.36 -70.08
CA THR A 17 41.45 -19.96 -71.15
C THR A 17 41.72 -21.31 -71.83
N ALA A 18 40.67 -22.16 -71.93
CA ALA A 18 40.02 -22.69 -73.15
C ALA A 18 39.64 -24.20 -73.17
N ILE A 19 38.32 -24.44 -73.19
CA ILE A 19 37.48 -25.43 -73.92
C ILE A 19 38.13 -26.74 -74.41
N LEU A 20 37.55 -27.89 -73.99
CA LEU A 20 37.37 -29.07 -74.85
C LEU A 20 36.04 -29.77 -74.49
N ALA A 21 35.22 -29.97 -75.52
CA ALA A 21 33.98 -30.72 -75.50
C ALA A 21 34.25 -32.24 -75.36
N GLY A 22 33.41 -32.92 -74.60
CA GLY A 22 33.31 -34.37 -74.55
C GLY A 22 31.84 -34.79 -74.55
N CYS A 23 31.40 -35.45 -75.62
CA CYS A 23 30.06 -36.01 -75.79
C CYS A 23 29.88 -37.37 -75.11
N SER A 24 28.60 -37.67 -74.86
CA SER A 24 27.95 -39.00 -74.88
C SER A 24 27.90 -39.83 -73.59
N SER A 25 26.70 -39.97 -73.01
CA SER A 25 25.82 -41.14 -73.24
C SER A 25 24.56 -41.02 -72.37
N GLN A 26 23.41 -41.40 -72.93
CA GLN A 26 22.06 -41.33 -72.33
C GLN A 26 21.50 -42.77 -72.43
N PRO A 27 21.00 -43.42 -71.35
CA PRO A 27 19.57 -43.37 -70.92
C PRO A 27 19.39 -43.69 -69.40
N PRO A 28 18.18 -43.89 -68.79
CA PRO A 28 16.80 -43.87 -69.29
C PRO A 28 15.90 -42.79 -68.61
N GLN A 29 14.72 -42.56 -69.17
CA GLN A 29 13.68 -41.72 -68.56
C GLN A 29 13.31 -42.25 -67.16
N GLN A 30 13.62 -41.47 -66.13
CA GLN A 30 13.00 -41.60 -64.82
C GLN A 30 11.69 -40.81 -64.82
N VAL A 31 10.63 -41.48 -64.39
CA VAL A 31 9.35 -40.90 -64.00
C VAL A 31 9.63 -39.68 -63.13
N ILE A 32 9.20 -38.49 -63.57
CA ILE A 32 9.19 -37.30 -62.71
C ILE A 32 8.10 -37.56 -61.67
N GLN A 33 8.49 -38.13 -60.53
CA GLN A 33 7.76 -37.93 -59.29
C GLN A 33 7.90 -36.44 -58.98
N GLN A 34 6.79 -35.70 -59.07
CA GLN A 34 6.74 -34.37 -58.48
C GLN A 34 7.09 -34.52 -57.00
N PRO A 35 8.13 -33.83 -56.48
CA PRO A 35 8.32 -33.75 -55.04
C PRO A 35 7.06 -33.11 -54.45
N LEU A 36 6.58 -33.64 -53.31
CA LEU A 36 5.61 -32.92 -52.50
C LEU A 36 6.13 -31.49 -52.24
N PRO A 37 5.25 -30.48 -52.15
CA PRO A 37 5.67 -29.10 -51.92
C PRO A 37 6.53 -29.05 -50.66
N THR A 38 7.77 -28.60 -50.83
CA THR A 38 8.66 -28.27 -49.72
C THR A 38 8.07 -27.09 -48.98
N VAL A 39 7.78 -27.29 -47.69
CA VAL A 39 7.43 -26.20 -46.76
C VAL A 39 8.65 -25.26 -46.72
N ASP A 40 8.50 -24.04 -47.23
CA ASP A 40 9.50 -22.97 -47.09
C ASP A 40 9.72 -22.68 -45.60
N THR A 41 10.91 -22.98 -45.08
CA THR A 41 11.28 -22.77 -43.66
C THR A 41 12.02 -21.47 -43.40
N THR A 42 12.09 -20.52 -44.34
CA THR A 42 12.67 -19.20 -44.11
C THR A 42 11.62 -18.24 -43.52
N PRO A 43 11.86 -17.60 -42.36
CA PRO A 43 10.94 -16.61 -41.83
C PRO A 43 10.86 -15.41 -42.79
N ARG A 44 9.69 -15.20 -43.41
CA ARG A 44 9.41 -14.06 -44.30
C ARG A 44 9.24 -12.79 -43.45
N THR A 45 9.75 -11.66 -43.93
CA THR A 45 9.58 -10.36 -43.24
C THR A 45 8.17 -9.79 -43.42
N ALA A 46 7.74 -8.91 -42.52
CA ALA A 46 6.40 -8.31 -42.57
C ALA A 46 6.11 -7.62 -43.91
N ASP A 47 7.09 -6.90 -44.48
CA ASP A 47 6.95 -6.25 -45.79
C ASP A 47 6.77 -7.26 -46.93
N GLN A 48 7.50 -8.39 -46.89
CA GLN A 48 7.34 -9.45 -47.89
C GLN A 48 5.95 -10.10 -47.81
N LEU A 49 5.42 -10.27 -46.61
CA LEU A 49 4.06 -10.80 -46.38
C LEU A 49 3.00 -9.84 -46.93
N LEU A 50 3.17 -8.52 -46.74
CA LEU A 50 2.25 -7.51 -47.29
C LEU A 50 2.27 -7.47 -48.82
N VAL A 51 3.44 -7.56 -49.45
CA VAL A 51 3.55 -7.65 -50.93
C VAL A 51 2.90 -8.94 -51.47
N GLN A 52 3.01 -10.05 -50.74
CA GLN A 52 2.31 -11.28 -51.09
C GLN A 52 0.79 -11.14 -50.92
N ALA A 53 0.34 -10.45 -49.87
CA ALA A 53 -1.06 -10.21 -49.59
C ALA A 53 -1.75 -9.42 -50.72
N GLU A 54 -1.06 -8.46 -51.34
CA GLU A 54 -1.57 -7.70 -52.49
C GLU A 54 -1.89 -8.57 -53.72
N ARG A 55 -1.21 -9.72 -53.85
CA ARG A 55 -1.37 -10.64 -54.98
C ARG A 55 -2.27 -11.82 -54.66
N ALA A 56 -2.66 -11.99 -53.40
CA ALA A 56 -3.51 -13.08 -52.93
C ALA A 56 -4.99 -12.69 -52.97
N SER A 57 -5.87 -13.69 -53.08
CA SER A 57 -7.32 -13.50 -52.95
C SER A 57 -7.75 -13.59 -51.48
N PHE A 58 -8.94 -13.09 -51.16
CA PHE A 58 -9.53 -13.25 -49.83
C PHE A 58 -10.01 -14.71 -49.64
N PRO A 59 -9.79 -15.37 -48.47
CA PRO A 59 -9.28 -14.82 -47.21
C PRO A 59 -7.75 -14.87 -47.04
N GLN A 60 -7.00 -15.50 -47.96
CA GLN A 60 -5.54 -15.66 -47.85
C GLN A 60 -4.79 -14.31 -47.77
N SER A 61 -5.26 -13.28 -48.48
CA SER A 61 -4.74 -11.92 -48.36
C SER A 61 -4.85 -11.38 -46.92
N ALA A 62 -5.97 -11.65 -46.24
CA ALA A 62 -6.18 -11.21 -44.87
C ALA A 62 -5.29 -12.00 -43.88
N GLU A 63 -5.13 -13.31 -44.07
CA GLU A 63 -4.22 -14.13 -43.26
C GLU A 63 -2.77 -13.63 -43.34
N LEU A 64 -2.29 -13.28 -44.53
CA LEU A 64 -0.96 -12.72 -44.74
C LEU A 64 -0.81 -11.35 -44.06
N LYS A 65 -1.85 -10.50 -44.12
CA LYS A 65 -1.88 -9.20 -43.41
C LYS A 65 -1.88 -9.37 -41.89
N ILE A 66 -2.66 -10.30 -41.35
CA ILE A 66 -2.69 -10.63 -39.91
C ILE A 66 -1.30 -11.10 -39.46
N THR A 67 -0.68 -12.01 -40.22
CA THR A 67 0.66 -12.52 -39.91
C THR A 67 1.73 -11.42 -39.99
N ALA A 68 1.62 -10.50 -40.96
CA ALA A 68 2.49 -9.35 -41.06
C ALA A 68 2.32 -8.40 -39.85
N ALA A 69 1.07 -8.15 -39.43
CA ALA A 69 0.77 -7.31 -38.28
C ALA A 69 1.30 -7.92 -36.97
N GLU A 70 1.20 -9.23 -36.79
CA GLU A 70 1.75 -9.95 -35.64
C GLU A 70 3.27 -9.76 -35.52
N GLN A 71 4.01 -9.77 -36.64
CA GLN A 71 5.46 -9.48 -36.63
C GLN A 71 5.80 -8.03 -36.27
N LEU A 72 4.88 -7.09 -36.55
CA LEU A 72 5.09 -5.66 -36.33
C LEU A 72 4.64 -5.18 -34.95
N LEU A 73 3.96 -6.02 -34.17
CA LEU A 73 3.23 -5.62 -32.97
C LEU A 73 4.13 -5.02 -31.87
N THR A 74 5.34 -5.57 -31.70
CA THR A 74 6.29 -5.12 -30.68
C THR A 74 7.04 -3.85 -31.07
N GLU A 75 7.44 -3.72 -32.34
CA GLU A 75 8.33 -2.63 -32.80
C GLU A 75 7.58 -1.48 -33.48
N GLN A 76 6.45 -1.77 -34.14
CA GLN A 76 5.71 -0.85 -35.01
C GLN A 76 4.20 -0.98 -34.79
N SER A 77 3.74 -0.94 -33.53
CA SER A 77 2.35 -1.14 -33.14
C SER A 77 1.34 -0.29 -33.95
N TYR A 78 1.63 0.99 -34.20
CA TYR A 78 0.76 1.85 -35.04
C TYR A 78 0.60 1.32 -36.47
N ARG A 79 1.67 0.77 -37.05
CA ARG A 79 1.63 0.18 -38.39
C ARG A 79 0.82 -1.12 -38.38
N ALA A 80 1.00 -1.96 -37.36
CA ALA A 80 0.21 -3.17 -37.16
C ALA A 80 -1.29 -2.83 -37.05
N GLN A 81 -1.63 -1.81 -36.25
CA GLN A 81 -3.00 -1.33 -36.10
C GLN A 81 -3.64 -0.94 -37.44
N ASN A 82 -2.98 -0.07 -38.23
CA ASN A 82 -3.50 0.34 -39.54
C ASN A 82 -3.72 -0.84 -40.50
N ILE A 83 -2.83 -1.84 -40.46
CA ILE A 83 -2.98 -3.05 -41.27
C ILE A 83 -4.23 -3.81 -40.84
N LEU A 84 -4.42 -4.03 -39.53
CA LEU A 84 -5.56 -4.77 -38.98
C LEU A 84 -6.90 -4.03 -39.16
N GLU A 85 -6.88 -2.70 -39.16
CA GLU A 85 -8.06 -1.86 -39.45
C GLU A 85 -8.52 -1.97 -40.91
N SER A 86 -7.60 -2.26 -41.83
CA SER A 86 -7.91 -2.42 -43.26
C SER A 86 -8.59 -3.75 -43.62
N ILE A 87 -8.74 -4.68 -42.68
CA ILE A 87 -9.27 -6.02 -42.91
C ILE A 87 -10.78 -6.05 -42.61
N PRO A 88 -11.64 -6.50 -43.55
CA PRO A 88 -13.07 -6.62 -43.31
C PRO A 88 -13.37 -7.77 -42.34
N TYR A 89 -13.61 -7.44 -41.07
CA TYR A 89 -13.75 -8.41 -39.98
C TYR A 89 -14.88 -9.44 -40.21
N ASP A 90 -16.06 -8.96 -40.61
CA ASP A 90 -17.27 -9.78 -40.69
C ASP A 90 -17.23 -10.80 -41.85
N GLU A 91 -16.33 -10.61 -42.81
CA GLU A 91 -16.12 -11.53 -43.94
C GLU A 91 -15.12 -12.64 -43.62
N LEU A 92 -14.36 -12.54 -42.51
CA LEU A 92 -13.32 -13.50 -42.17
C LEU A 92 -13.89 -14.83 -41.66
N PRO A 93 -13.23 -15.97 -41.97
CA PRO A 93 -13.40 -17.22 -41.25
C PRO A 93 -13.20 -17.04 -39.72
N SER A 94 -13.91 -17.84 -38.92
CA SER A 94 -13.92 -17.72 -37.45
C SER A 94 -12.54 -17.78 -36.80
N ASP A 95 -11.64 -18.62 -37.30
CA ASP A 95 -10.26 -18.74 -36.81
C ASP A 95 -9.46 -17.44 -37.07
N LEU A 96 -9.62 -16.84 -38.25
CA LEU A 96 -9.01 -15.56 -38.58
C LEU A 96 -9.65 -14.38 -37.83
N GLN A 97 -10.97 -14.44 -37.57
CA GLN A 97 -11.65 -13.47 -36.70
C GLN A 97 -11.09 -13.52 -35.28
N ALA A 98 -10.88 -14.73 -34.73
CA ALA A 98 -10.30 -14.91 -33.40
C ALA A 98 -8.87 -14.35 -33.34
N ARG A 99 -8.02 -14.70 -34.32
CA ARG A 99 -6.63 -14.18 -34.41
C ARG A 99 -6.59 -12.66 -34.52
N LEU A 100 -7.40 -12.07 -35.41
CA LEU A 100 -7.46 -10.61 -35.55
C LEU A 100 -7.94 -9.94 -34.25
N SER A 101 -8.95 -10.50 -33.59
CA SER A 101 -9.47 -9.98 -32.32
C SER A 101 -8.39 -10.00 -31.23
N LEU A 102 -7.61 -11.09 -31.14
CA LEU A 102 -6.49 -11.18 -30.22
C LEU A 102 -5.46 -10.07 -30.47
N LEU A 103 -5.01 -9.88 -31.71
CA LEU A 103 -4.02 -8.84 -32.03
C LEU A 103 -4.54 -7.42 -31.74
N ARG A 104 -5.84 -7.15 -31.96
CA ARG A 104 -6.45 -5.87 -31.58
C ARG A 104 -6.48 -5.69 -30.06
N ALA A 105 -6.76 -6.75 -29.30
CA ALA A 105 -6.69 -6.72 -27.86
C ALA A 105 -5.26 -6.47 -27.35
N GLU A 106 -4.23 -7.06 -27.98
CA GLU A 106 -2.82 -6.80 -27.64
C GLU A 106 -2.43 -5.34 -27.88
N ILE A 107 -2.88 -4.74 -29.00
CA ILE A 107 -2.66 -3.32 -29.29
C ILE A 107 -3.36 -2.43 -28.25
N ALA A 108 -4.61 -2.78 -27.88
CA ALA A 108 -5.36 -2.07 -26.84
C ALA A 108 -4.65 -2.15 -25.49
N GLU A 109 -4.09 -3.31 -25.14
CA GLU A 109 -3.30 -3.54 -23.93
C GLU A 109 -2.06 -2.65 -23.89
N HIS A 110 -1.26 -2.63 -24.97
CA HIS A 110 -0.08 -1.77 -25.10
C HIS A 110 -0.44 -0.27 -25.03
N SER A 111 -1.64 0.09 -25.47
CA SER A 111 -2.14 1.47 -25.47
C SER A 111 -2.83 1.88 -24.15
N GLY A 112 -2.93 0.97 -23.17
CA GLY A 112 -3.64 1.21 -21.91
C GLY A 112 -5.17 1.35 -22.04
N GLN A 113 -5.75 0.93 -23.17
CA GLN A 113 -7.18 1.00 -23.45
C GLN A 113 -7.92 -0.23 -22.88
N ASN A 114 -8.05 -0.27 -21.56
CA ASN A 114 -8.46 -1.49 -20.85
C ASN A 114 -9.84 -2.04 -21.26
N TRP A 115 -10.81 -1.18 -21.55
CA TRP A 115 -12.15 -1.62 -21.96
C TRP A 115 -12.13 -2.32 -23.33
N GLU A 116 -11.25 -1.85 -24.23
CA GLU A 116 -11.18 -2.33 -25.61
C GLU A 116 -10.60 -3.74 -25.67
N VAL A 117 -9.74 -4.10 -24.70
CA VAL A 117 -9.26 -5.48 -24.51
C VAL A 117 -10.45 -6.44 -24.38
N PHE A 118 -11.39 -6.16 -23.48
CA PHE A 118 -12.58 -7.00 -23.30
C PHE A 118 -13.50 -6.98 -24.52
N HIS A 119 -13.69 -5.82 -25.14
CA HIS A 119 -14.49 -5.69 -26.36
C HIS A 119 -14.07 -6.66 -27.47
N TRP A 120 -12.77 -6.86 -27.67
CA TRP A 120 -12.26 -7.79 -28.66
C TRP A 120 -12.25 -9.24 -28.17
N LEU A 121 -11.91 -9.47 -26.90
CA LEU A 121 -11.76 -10.83 -26.36
C LEU A 121 -13.09 -11.51 -25.99
N ASP A 122 -14.18 -10.77 -25.83
CA ASP A 122 -15.52 -11.32 -25.53
C ASP A 122 -16.33 -11.66 -26.80
N ARG A 123 -15.69 -11.59 -27.97
CA ARG A 123 -16.32 -12.01 -29.23
C ARG A 123 -16.41 -13.53 -29.32
N GLU A 124 -17.51 -14.01 -29.89
CA GLU A 124 -17.82 -15.45 -30.02
C GLU A 124 -16.69 -16.27 -30.67
N PRO A 125 -15.99 -15.80 -31.74
CA PRO A 125 -14.86 -16.53 -32.31
C PRO A 125 -13.67 -16.74 -31.35
N VAL A 126 -13.43 -15.81 -30.41
CA VAL A 126 -12.37 -15.92 -29.41
C VAL A 126 -12.78 -16.89 -28.31
N ILE A 127 -14.00 -16.75 -27.80
CA ILE A 127 -14.55 -17.59 -26.73
C ILE A 127 -14.62 -19.06 -27.15
N ASN A 128 -15.02 -19.32 -28.40
CA ASN A 128 -15.18 -20.67 -28.95
C ASN A 128 -13.92 -21.18 -29.67
N SER A 129 -12.81 -20.44 -29.63
CA SER A 129 -11.55 -20.87 -30.22
C SER A 129 -11.07 -22.18 -29.59
N THR A 130 -10.47 -23.05 -30.40
CA THR A 130 -9.83 -24.29 -29.95
C THR A 130 -8.31 -24.20 -29.97
N ASP A 131 -7.74 -23.05 -30.36
CA ASP A 131 -6.29 -22.83 -30.40
C ASP A 131 -5.76 -22.55 -28.97
N PRO A 132 -4.95 -23.46 -28.38
CA PRO A 132 -4.44 -23.29 -27.02
C PRO A 132 -3.58 -22.03 -26.83
N GLY A 133 -2.86 -21.62 -27.87
CA GLY A 133 -2.01 -20.42 -27.82
C GLY A 133 -2.85 -19.15 -27.75
N LEU A 134 -3.89 -19.07 -28.58
CA LEU A 134 -4.86 -17.97 -28.58
C LEU A 134 -5.63 -17.90 -27.26
N ILE A 135 -6.11 -19.05 -26.76
CA ILE A 135 -6.82 -19.13 -25.47
C ILE A 135 -5.91 -18.65 -24.32
N SER A 136 -4.65 -19.11 -24.28
CA SER A 136 -3.73 -18.70 -23.20
C SER A 136 -3.43 -17.21 -23.27
N ARG A 137 -3.18 -16.66 -24.47
CA ARG A 137 -2.94 -15.22 -24.65
C ARG A 137 -4.17 -14.38 -24.30
N SER A 138 -5.38 -14.82 -24.64
CA SER A 138 -6.62 -14.10 -24.29
C SER A 138 -6.79 -14.00 -22.77
N HIS A 139 -6.56 -15.11 -22.04
CA HIS A 139 -6.58 -15.11 -20.58
C HIS A 139 -5.53 -14.15 -19.97
N ILE A 140 -4.30 -14.13 -20.49
CA ILE A 140 -3.26 -13.19 -20.02
C ILE A 140 -3.70 -11.73 -20.18
N LEU A 141 -4.25 -11.38 -21.34
CA LEU A 141 -4.70 -10.01 -21.63
C LEU A 141 -5.87 -9.60 -20.72
N ARG A 142 -6.83 -10.51 -20.49
CA ARG A 142 -7.93 -10.30 -19.54
C ARG A 142 -7.41 -10.12 -18.12
N ALA A 143 -6.49 -10.97 -17.67
CA ALA A 143 -5.90 -10.88 -16.34
C ALA A 143 -5.22 -9.52 -16.09
N LYS A 144 -4.42 -9.05 -17.05
CA LYS A 144 -3.79 -7.73 -17.02
C LYS A 144 -4.81 -6.59 -17.00
N ALA A 145 -5.86 -6.68 -17.82
CA ALA A 145 -6.92 -5.68 -17.87
C ALA A 145 -7.70 -5.62 -16.55
N PHE A 146 -8.09 -6.77 -15.98
CA PHE A 146 -8.76 -6.84 -14.68
C PHE A 146 -7.89 -6.29 -13.55
N ASN A 147 -6.60 -6.61 -13.52
CA ASN A 147 -5.65 -6.04 -12.56
C ASN A 147 -5.67 -4.50 -12.57
N ARG A 148 -5.71 -3.89 -13.76
CA ARG A 148 -5.74 -2.42 -13.90
C ARG A 148 -7.09 -1.81 -13.49
N TYR A 149 -8.17 -2.59 -13.54
CA TYR A 149 -9.47 -2.20 -12.99
C TYR A 149 -9.60 -2.45 -11.48
N GLY A 150 -8.62 -3.10 -10.84
CA GLY A 150 -8.68 -3.47 -9.42
C GLY A 150 -9.52 -4.73 -9.14
N GLU A 151 -9.93 -5.46 -10.18
CA GLU A 151 -10.72 -6.69 -10.09
C GLU A 151 -9.82 -7.91 -9.89
N TYR A 152 -9.09 -7.96 -8.76
CA TYR A 152 -8.02 -8.93 -8.53
C TYR A 152 -8.49 -10.40 -8.45
N LEU A 153 -9.74 -10.64 -8.05
CA LEU A 153 -10.31 -11.99 -8.04
C LEU A 153 -10.49 -12.53 -9.46
N ALA A 154 -11.10 -11.73 -10.35
CA ALA A 154 -11.24 -12.08 -11.75
C ALA A 154 -9.87 -12.22 -12.43
N ALA A 155 -8.95 -11.30 -12.16
CA ALA A 155 -7.59 -11.38 -12.67
C ALA A 155 -6.88 -12.68 -12.25
N LEU A 156 -7.04 -13.10 -10.98
CA LEU A 156 -6.45 -14.35 -10.49
C LEU A 156 -7.00 -15.56 -11.24
N ASP A 157 -8.32 -15.64 -11.43
CA ASP A 157 -8.95 -16.77 -12.12
C ASP A 157 -8.48 -16.86 -13.60
N GLU A 158 -8.28 -15.71 -14.26
CA GLU A 158 -7.70 -15.63 -15.61
C GLU A 158 -6.23 -16.09 -15.62
N TRP A 159 -5.41 -15.68 -14.65
CA TRP A 159 -4.02 -16.16 -14.53
C TRP A 159 -3.94 -17.69 -14.33
N LEU A 160 -4.81 -18.23 -13.48
CA LEU A 160 -4.88 -19.67 -13.21
C LEU A 160 -5.31 -20.48 -14.44
N SER A 161 -6.03 -19.86 -15.38
CA SER A 161 -6.42 -20.45 -16.65
C SER A 161 -5.29 -20.37 -17.70
N ALA A 162 -4.52 -19.29 -17.71
CA ALA A 162 -3.41 -19.08 -18.65
C ALA A 162 -2.15 -19.90 -18.30
N MET A 163 -1.63 -19.73 -17.07
CA MET A 163 -0.28 -20.15 -16.72
C MET A 163 0.02 -21.64 -16.93
N PRO A 164 -0.86 -22.59 -16.54
CA PRO A 164 -0.58 -24.02 -16.70
C PRO A 164 -0.33 -24.48 -18.15
N ASN A 165 -0.75 -23.69 -19.14
CA ASN A 165 -0.61 -24.01 -20.56
C ASN A 165 0.68 -23.43 -21.20
N LEU A 166 1.49 -22.69 -20.44
CA LEU A 166 2.69 -22.01 -20.91
C LEU A 166 3.97 -22.75 -20.53
N GLN A 167 5.02 -22.62 -21.35
CA GLN A 167 6.36 -23.07 -20.98
C GLN A 167 7.01 -22.11 -19.95
N PRO A 168 7.97 -22.58 -19.12
CA PRO A 168 8.60 -21.74 -18.09
C PRO A 168 9.16 -20.41 -18.60
N GLU A 169 9.77 -20.40 -19.79
CA GLU A 169 10.34 -19.19 -20.41
C GLU A 169 9.26 -18.17 -20.79
N GLN A 170 8.03 -18.63 -21.05
CA GLN A 170 6.88 -17.78 -21.36
C GLN A 170 6.19 -17.28 -20.08
N GLN A 171 6.31 -18.00 -18.97
CA GLN A 171 5.74 -17.60 -17.68
C GLN A 171 6.57 -16.52 -16.99
N GLU A 172 7.90 -16.55 -17.13
CA GLU A 172 8.80 -15.67 -16.38
C GLU A 172 8.51 -14.16 -16.50
N PRO A 173 8.18 -13.61 -17.70
CA PRO A 173 7.79 -12.22 -17.84
C PRO A 173 6.48 -11.86 -17.14
N LEU A 174 5.60 -12.84 -16.91
CA LEU A 174 4.27 -12.66 -16.32
C LEU A 174 4.28 -12.67 -14.79
N TYR A 175 5.37 -13.15 -14.17
CA TYR A 175 5.45 -13.29 -12.72
C TYR A 175 5.28 -11.98 -11.96
N HIS A 176 5.69 -10.84 -12.53
CA HIS A 176 5.49 -9.54 -11.88
C HIS A 176 3.99 -9.20 -11.76
N ASP A 177 3.24 -9.31 -12.86
CA ASP A 177 1.81 -9.01 -12.87
C ASP A 177 1.02 -10.02 -12.02
N PHE A 178 1.39 -11.29 -12.08
CA PHE A 178 0.79 -12.33 -11.25
C PHE A 178 1.04 -12.09 -9.76
N TRP A 179 2.28 -11.77 -9.38
CA TRP A 179 2.61 -11.41 -8.01
C TRP A 179 1.81 -10.19 -7.53
N ALA A 180 1.69 -9.16 -8.37
CA ALA A 180 0.87 -7.99 -8.06
C ALA A 180 -0.61 -8.37 -7.83
N THR A 181 -1.18 -9.28 -8.63
CA THR A 181 -2.53 -9.82 -8.39
C THR A 181 -2.63 -10.51 -7.03
N LEU A 182 -1.67 -11.38 -6.71
CA LEU A 182 -1.69 -12.14 -5.46
C LEU A 182 -1.62 -11.24 -4.22
N LEU A 183 -0.83 -10.17 -4.24
CA LEU A 183 -0.70 -9.23 -3.13
C LEU A 183 -2.01 -8.49 -2.81
N HIS A 184 -2.87 -8.29 -3.81
CA HIS A 184 -4.16 -7.61 -3.63
C HIS A 184 -5.35 -8.58 -3.51
N THR A 185 -5.11 -9.88 -3.70
CA THR A 185 -6.13 -10.90 -3.54
C THR A 185 -6.47 -11.08 -2.05
N PRO A 186 -7.76 -11.14 -1.67
CA PRO A 186 -8.16 -11.39 -0.29
C PRO A 186 -7.52 -12.65 0.31
N HIS A 187 -7.04 -12.55 1.55
CA HIS A 187 -6.32 -13.63 2.24
C HIS A 187 -7.10 -14.95 2.28
N GLU A 188 -8.43 -14.88 2.46
CA GLU A 188 -9.30 -16.06 2.49
C GLU A 188 -9.31 -16.82 1.16
N ARG A 189 -9.32 -16.08 0.03
CA ARG A 189 -9.23 -16.68 -1.31
C ARG A 189 -7.89 -17.40 -1.48
N LEU A 190 -6.78 -16.76 -1.11
CA LEU A 190 -5.44 -17.37 -1.16
C LEU A 190 -5.36 -18.64 -0.30
N MET A 191 -5.87 -18.59 0.93
CA MET A 191 -5.89 -19.73 1.84
C MET A 191 -6.73 -20.88 1.29
N SER A 192 -7.92 -20.59 0.76
CA SER A 192 -8.81 -21.61 0.16
C SER A 192 -8.16 -22.30 -1.04
N LEU A 193 -7.51 -21.52 -1.91
CA LEU A 193 -6.84 -22.04 -3.10
C LEU A 193 -5.60 -22.87 -2.72
N ASN A 194 -4.83 -22.43 -1.73
CA ASN A 194 -3.65 -23.16 -1.25
C ASN A 194 -4.03 -24.55 -0.68
N ALA A 195 -5.17 -24.64 0.02
CA ALA A 195 -5.67 -25.89 0.56
C ALA A 195 -6.15 -26.88 -0.53
N GLN A 196 -6.57 -26.38 -1.70
CA GLN A 196 -7.15 -27.18 -2.78
C GLN A 196 -6.13 -27.58 -3.85
N THR A 197 -5.15 -26.71 -4.14
CA THR A 197 -4.20 -26.96 -5.22
C THR A 197 -3.26 -28.14 -4.91
N ARG A 198 -2.89 -28.87 -5.96
CA ARG A 198 -1.82 -29.89 -5.94
C ARG A 198 -0.56 -29.44 -6.67
N ASP A 199 -0.61 -28.29 -7.34
CA ASP A 199 0.54 -27.71 -8.03
C ASP A 199 1.47 -27.04 -7.01
N ASN A 200 2.68 -27.57 -6.90
CA ASN A 200 3.70 -27.06 -5.98
C ASN A 200 4.20 -25.66 -6.38
N ASN A 201 4.23 -25.33 -7.68
CA ASN A 201 4.62 -23.99 -8.13
C ASN A 201 3.57 -22.96 -7.67
N LEU A 202 2.28 -23.24 -7.91
CA LEU A 202 1.22 -22.38 -7.39
C LEU A 202 1.24 -22.29 -5.85
N LYS A 203 1.50 -23.40 -5.13
CA LYS A 203 1.61 -23.37 -3.67
C LYS A 203 2.70 -22.42 -3.18
N GLY A 204 3.90 -22.47 -3.76
CA GLY A 204 4.99 -21.57 -3.38
C GLY A 204 4.63 -20.10 -3.53
N TRP A 205 3.95 -19.74 -4.62
CA TRP A 205 3.40 -18.40 -4.84
C TRP A 205 2.36 -17.98 -3.80
N LEU A 206 1.38 -18.85 -3.52
CA LEU A 206 0.30 -18.57 -2.57
C LEU A 206 0.82 -18.44 -1.14
N GLU A 207 1.72 -19.33 -0.72
CA GLU A 207 2.36 -19.26 0.59
C GLU A 207 3.13 -17.96 0.76
N LEU A 208 3.91 -17.53 -0.25
CA LEU A 208 4.62 -16.27 -0.19
C LEU A 208 3.65 -15.08 -0.07
N ALA A 209 2.59 -15.04 -0.90
CA ALA A 209 1.60 -13.97 -0.86
C ALA A 209 0.88 -13.87 0.50
N MET A 210 0.58 -15.01 1.13
CA MET A 210 -0.01 -15.05 2.46
C MET A 210 0.93 -14.51 3.56
N ILE A 211 2.25 -14.61 3.39
CA ILE A 211 3.24 -14.03 4.30
C ILE A 211 3.26 -12.51 4.20
N TYR A 212 3.10 -11.96 2.99
CA TYR A 212 3.02 -10.51 2.72
C TYR A 212 1.65 -9.89 2.99
N SER A 213 0.64 -10.69 3.35
CA SER A 213 -0.68 -10.17 3.69
C SER A 213 -0.58 -9.08 4.78
N PRO A 214 -1.34 -7.99 4.70
CA PRO A 214 -1.20 -6.87 5.63
C PRO A 214 -1.54 -7.26 7.07
N GLY A 215 -0.91 -6.57 8.03
CA GLY A 215 -1.22 -6.72 9.46
C GLY A 215 -0.52 -7.90 10.14
N LYS A 216 0.50 -8.49 9.50
CA LYS A 216 1.33 -9.52 10.14
C LYS A 216 2.37 -8.85 11.04
N ALA A 217 2.64 -9.50 12.18
CA ALA A 217 3.69 -9.04 13.08
C ALA A 217 5.05 -9.24 12.40
N LEU A 218 5.89 -8.21 12.39
CA LEU A 218 7.18 -8.19 11.68
C LEU A 218 8.05 -9.43 11.97
N ASP A 219 8.22 -9.79 13.24
CA ASP A 219 9.08 -10.93 13.63
C ASP A 219 8.56 -12.26 13.07
N ARG A 220 7.24 -12.48 13.12
CA ARG A 220 6.64 -13.69 12.52
C ARG A 220 6.75 -13.69 11.01
N GLN A 221 6.63 -12.52 10.37
CA GLN A 221 6.75 -12.40 8.92
C GLN A 221 8.18 -12.75 8.48
N LEU A 222 9.20 -12.22 9.16
CA LEU A 222 10.60 -12.55 8.90
C LEU A 222 10.87 -14.05 9.09
N GLU A 223 10.41 -14.63 10.19
CA GLU A 223 10.53 -16.07 10.45
C GLU A 223 9.91 -16.90 9.32
N ASN A 224 8.68 -16.56 8.91
CA ASN A 224 7.99 -17.25 7.83
C ASN A 224 8.70 -17.07 6.48
N LEU A 225 9.27 -15.90 6.18
CA LEU A 225 10.04 -15.69 4.96
C LEU A 225 11.30 -16.55 4.91
N THR A 226 12.02 -16.66 6.03
CA THR A 226 13.19 -17.54 6.13
C THR A 226 12.79 -19.01 5.98
N GLN A 227 11.69 -19.43 6.61
CA GLN A 227 11.16 -20.79 6.43
C GLN A 227 10.74 -21.06 4.97
N TRP A 228 10.06 -20.11 4.34
CA TRP A 228 9.66 -20.20 2.93
C TRP A 228 10.88 -20.29 2.01
N GLN A 229 11.90 -19.44 2.20
CA GLN A 229 13.13 -19.46 1.42
C GLN A 229 13.87 -20.80 1.53
N ASN A 230 13.89 -21.40 2.72
CA ASN A 230 14.50 -22.71 2.96
C ASN A 230 13.69 -23.85 2.35
N HIS A 231 12.35 -23.77 2.36
CA HIS A 231 11.48 -24.79 1.78
C HIS A 231 11.44 -24.75 0.25
N TRP A 232 11.45 -23.54 -0.33
CA TRP A 232 11.27 -23.27 -1.75
C TRP A 232 12.57 -22.77 -2.41
N SER A 233 13.66 -23.55 -2.28
CA SER A 233 15.00 -23.14 -2.72
C SER A 233 15.12 -22.83 -4.21
N ASP A 234 14.38 -23.48 -5.10
CA ASP A 234 14.53 -23.25 -6.56
C ASP A 234 13.28 -22.57 -7.16
N HIS A 235 12.43 -21.99 -6.32
CA HIS A 235 11.15 -21.45 -6.74
C HIS A 235 11.27 -20.07 -7.41
N PRO A 236 10.57 -19.78 -8.53
CA PRO A 236 10.68 -18.52 -9.25
C PRO A 236 10.29 -17.29 -8.41
N ALA A 237 9.37 -17.46 -7.46
CA ALA A 237 8.95 -16.39 -6.55
C ALA A 237 10.07 -15.88 -5.62
N ARG A 238 11.22 -16.56 -5.53
CA ARG A 238 12.38 -16.09 -4.75
C ARG A 238 12.83 -14.69 -5.15
N LYS A 239 12.62 -14.27 -6.40
CA LYS A 239 12.94 -12.92 -6.88
C LYS A 239 12.12 -11.80 -6.25
N PHE A 240 11.03 -12.13 -5.54
CA PHE A 240 10.17 -11.17 -4.83
C PHE A 240 10.39 -11.16 -3.32
N LEU A 241 11.35 -11.96 -2.82
CA LEU A 241 11.83 -11.80 -1.45
C LEU A 241 12.52 -10.43 -1.31
N PRO A 242 12.58 -9.87 -0.08
CA PRO A 242 13.29 -8.62 0.14
C PRO A 242 14.76 -8.76 -0.24
N ASP A 243 15.33 -7.70 -0.79
CA ASP A 243 16.75 -7.62 -1.06
C ASP A 243 17.54 -7.91 0.22
N ASN A 244 18.41 -8.91 0.15
CA ASN A 244 19.23 -9.36 1.28
C ASN A 244 18.41 -9.70 2.53
N LEU A 245 17.42 -10.60 2.41
CA LEU A 245 16.61 -11.12 3.52
C LEU A 245 17.45 -11.52 4.74
N ASP A 246 18.64 -12.09 4.52
CA ASP A 246 19.58 -12.45 5.59
C ASP A 246 19.94 -11.23 6.45
N SER A 247 20.18 -10.06 5.85
CA SER A 247 20.45 -8.80 6.57
C SER A 247 19.25 -8.23 7.32
N LEU A 248 18.03 -8.65 6.96
CA LEU A 248 16.81 -8.27 7.65
C LEU A 248 16.46 -9.25 8.79
N THR A 249 17.17 -10.35 8.96
CA THR A 249 16.93 -11.25 10.10
C THR A 249 17.33 -10.55 11.41
N ALA A 250 16.60 -10.84 12.50
CA ALA A 250 16.84 -10.19 13.79
C ALA A 250 18.28 -10.37 14.31
N GLU A 251 18.99 -11.40 13.87
CA GLU A 251 20.37 -11.68 14.24
C GLU A 251 21.40 -10.87 13.42
N ALA A 252 21.05 -10.47 12.20
CA ALA A 252 21.95 -9.74 11.30
C ALA A 252 21.75 -8.22 11.31
N VAL A 253 20.60 -7.74 11.80
CA VAL A 253 20.29 -6.31 11.86
C VAL A 253 21.25 -5.61 12.81
N ARG A 254 22.08 -4.72 12.26
CA ARG A 254 22.93 -3.83 13.05
C ARG A 254 22.05 -2.83 13.79
N HIS A 255 21.98 -2.98 15.11
CA HIS A 255 21.34 -1.98 15.95
C HIS A 255 22.27 -0.77 16.11
N PRO A 256 21.74 0.47 15.99
CA PRO A 256 22.56 1.65 16.14
C PRO A 256 23.11 1.69 17.57
N GLN A 257 24.43 1.78 17.72
CA GLN A 257 25.10 1.75 19.03
C GLN A 257 25.08 3.10 19.73
N LYS A 258 24.87 4.18 18.98
CA LYS A 258 24.79 5.54 19.52
C LYS A 258 23.65 6.30 18.86
N ILE A 259 22.74 6.81 19.70
CA ILE A 259 21.52 7.52 19.30
C ILE A 259 21.59 8.96 19.80
N ALA A 260 21.29 9.93 18.94
CA ALA A 260 21.15 11.33 19.34
C ALA A 260 19.67 11.73 19.41
N LEU A 261 19.22 12.18 20.58
CA LEU A 261 17.90 12.76 20.80
C LEU A 261 17.94 14.27 20.58
N LEU A 262 17.36 14.73 19.48
CA LEU A 262 17.23 16.14 19.12
C LEU A 262 15.83 16.62 19.46
N LEU A 263 15.64 17.17 20.67
CA LEU A 263 14.32 17.56 21.18
C LEU A 263 14.32 18.97 21.80
N PRO A 264 13.23 19.75 21.71
CA PRO A 264 13.14 21.04 22.37
C PRO A 264 12.92 20.82 23.87
N THR A 265 13.99 20.84 24.65
CA THR A 265 13.93 20.63 26.11
C THR A 265 13.91 21.95 26.90
N SER A 266 14.08 23.07 26.19
CA SER A 266 13.82 24.43 26.66
C SER A 266 12.88 25.19 25.71
N GLY A 267 12.52 26.43 26.06
CA GLY A 267 11.60 27.25 25.28
C GLY A 267 10.12 26.83 25.35
N PRO A 268 9.27 27.32 24.43
CA PRO A 268 7.82 27.11 24.46
C PRO A 268 7.38 25.64 24.37
N LEU A 269 8.17 24.79 23.69
CA LEU A 269 7.88 23.36 23.50
C LEU A 269 8.54 22.45 24.54
N ALA A 270 9.16 23.01 25.59
CA ALA A 270 9.94 22.26 26.58
C ALA A 270 9.17 21.09 27.21
N THR A 271 7.89 21.30 27.57
CA THR A 271 7.06 20.26 28.19
C THR A 271 6.80 19.11 27.22
N ALA A 272 6.55 19.42 25.95
CA ALA A 272 6.33 18.42 24.91
C ALA A 272 7.62 17.62 24.64
N GLY A 273 8.75 18.31 24.41
CA GLY A 273 10.04 17.65 24.19
C GLY A 273 10.51 16.82 25.38
N LYS A 274 10.31 17.28 26.63
CA LYS A 274 10.58 16.49 27.83
C LYS A 274 9.69 15.26 27.94
N SER A 275 8.39 15.37 27.61
CA SER A 275 7.47 14.22 27.65
C SER A 275 7.89 13.11 26.67
N VAL A 276 8.28 13.50 25.45
CA VAL A 276 8.84 12.56 24.45
C VAL A 276 10.14 11.95 24.95
N ARG A 277 11.09 12.77 25.42
CA ARG A 277 12.37 12.31 25.98
C ARG A 277 12.15 11.30 27.10
N ASP A 278 11.28 11.61 28.06
CA ASP A 278 11.06 10.80 29.24
C ASP A 278 10.37 9.47 28.89
N GLY A 279 9.43 9.49 27.93
CA GLY A 279 8.85 8.27 27.36
C GLY A 279 9.88 7.37 26.67
N PHE A 280 10.77 7.98 25.86
CA PHE A 280 11.89 7.27 25.21
C PHE A 280 12.81 6.63 26.25
N MET A 281 13.23 7.40 27.25
CA MET A 281 14.12 6.91 28.30
C MET A 281 13.47 5.84 29.17
N ALA A 282 12.15 5.90 29.40
CA ALA A 282 11.44 4.85 30.12
C ALA A 282 11.48 3.51 29.36
N ALA A 283 11.26 3.54 28.04
CA ALA A 283 11.38 2.35 27.20
C ALA A 283 12.83 1.82 27.18
N TYR A 284 13.81 2.73 27.03
CA TYR A 284 15.24 2.43 27.10
C TYR A 284 15.63 1.68 28.39
N TYR A 285 15.28 2.22 29.57
CA TYR A 285 15.61 1.58 30.84
C TYR A 285 14.82 0.28 31.08
N SER A 286 13.59 0.18 30.57
CA SER A 286 12.81 -1.05 30.63
C SER A 286 13.48 -2.18 29.84
N SER A 287 14.02 -1.86 28.65
CA SER A 287 14.77 -2.82 27.84
C SER A 287 16.05 -3.29 28.56
N ASN A 288 16.82 -2.36 29.12
CA ASN A 288 18.05 -2.67 29.87
C ASN A 288 17.82 -3.61 31.07
N LYS A 289 16.76 -3.38 31.86
CA LYS A 289 16.39 -4.28 32.97
C LYS A 289 16.10 -5.70 32.50
N ASN A 290 15.42 -5.85 31.36
CA ASN A 290 15.11 -7.15 30.79
C ASN A 290 16.37 -7.89 30.30
N SER A 291 17.31 -7.18 29.68
CA SER A 291 18.62 -7.74 29.28
C SER A 291 19.45 -8.17 30.49
N SER A 292 19.48 -7.34 31.55
CA SER A 292 20.19 -7.65 32.81
C SER A 292 19.60 -8.88 33.53
N ASN A 293 18.26 -9.02 33.54
CA ASN A 293 17.59 -10.17 34.16
C ASN A 293 17.80 -11.48 33.39
N LYS A 294 17.84 -11.45 32.05
CA LYS A 294 18.17 -12.64 31.23
C LYS A 294 19.57 -13.17 31.56
N ASN A 295 20.54 -12.27 31.73
CA ASN A 295 21.92 -12.64 32.08
C ASN A 295 22.07 -13.20 33.51
N SER A 296 21.16 -12.84 34.43
CA SER A 296 21.13 -13.39 35.79
C SER A 296 20.44 -14.76 35.85
N SER A 297 19.37 -14.99 35.06
CA SER A 297 18.65 -16.27 34.98
C SER A 297 19.51 -17.38 34.36
N ASN A 298 20.38 -17.06 33.41
CA ASN A 298 21.30 -18.04 32.81
C ASN A 298 22.45 -18.47 33.76
N LYS A 299 22.73 -17.71 34.82
CA LYS A 299 23.70 -18.11 35.86
C LYS A 299 23.13 -19.09 36.88
N ASN A 300 21.82 -19.09 37.13
CA ASN A 300 21.19 -19.98 38.12
C ASN A 300 20.74 -21.34 37.54
N SER A 301 20.72 -21.53 36.23
CA SER A 301 20.47 -22.85 35.60
C SER A 301 21.73 -23.73 35.50
N SER A 302 22.92 -23.21 35.82
CA SER A 302 24.18 -23.96 35.75
C SER A 302 24.55 -24.72 37.04
N ASN A 303 23.63 -24.81 38.01
CA ASN A 303 23.94 -25.48 39.29
C ASN A 303 22.90 -26.54 39.73
N LYS A 304 22.28 -27.24 38.79
CA LYS A 304 21.46 -28.43 39.09
C LYS A 304 21.28 -29.37 37.89
N ASN A 305 22.35 -30.08 37.51
CA ASN A 305 22.30 -31.47 36.99
C ASN A 305 23.72 -31.94 36.60
N LYS A 306 24.41 -32.58 37.55
CA LYS A 306 25.44 -33.57 37.22
C LYS A 306 24.74 -34.91 37.14
N ASN A 307 24.38 -35.35 35.93
CA ASN A 307 24.52 -36.72 35.43
C ASN A 307 23.89 -36.90 34.05
N SER A 308 24.64 -37.63 33.21
CA SER A 308 24.26 -38.29 31.95
C SER A 308 24.63 -37.59 30.64
N SER A 309 25.30 -38.40 29.81
CA SER A 309 26.02 -38.10 28.57
C SER A 309 25.14 -37.74 27.37
N ASN A 310 25.82 -37.08 26.42
CA ASN A 310 25.61 -37.05 24.97
C ASN A 310 24.24 -36.61 24.44
N ASN A 311 24.20 -35.38 23.91
CA ASN A 311 23.91 -35.14 22.50
C ASN A 311 24.39 -33.74 22.10
N ASN A 312 25.10 -33.66 20.97
CA ASN A 312 25.48 -32.42 20.32
C ASN A 312 24.22 -31.69 19.87
N ALA A 313 23.79 -30.70 20.65
CA ALA A 313 22.91 -29.63 20.21
C ALA A 313 23.77 -28.38 20.05
N THR A 314 23.96 -27.97 18.81
CA THR A 314 24.54 -26.68 18.43
C THR A 314 23.75 -25.58 19.12
N SER A 315 24.31 -25.04 20.19
CA SER A 315 23.73 -23.92 20.94
C SER A 315 23.73 -22.69 20.03
N SER A 316 22.57 -22.34 19.49
CA SER A 316 22.32 -21.08 18.80
C SER A 316 22.56 -19.94 19.80
N ASN A 317 23.60 -19.18 19.54
CA ASN A 317 24.03 -18.04 20.33
C ASN A 317 23.10 -16.87 19.97
N THR A 318 21.97 -16.72 20.67
CA THR A 318 21.07 -15.56 20.51
C THR A 318 21.86 -14.27 20.74
N GLY A 319 21.94 -13.41 19.71
CA GLY A 319 22.70 -12.16 19.75
C GLY A 319 22.39 -11.31 20.97
N GLU A 320 23.42 -10.94 21.74
CA GLU A 320 23.32 -9.99 22.84
C GLU A 320 22.87 -8.63 22.29
N GLN A 321 21.65 -8.21 22.61
CA GLN A 321 21.18 -6.85 22.32
C GLN A 321 22.01 -5.84 23.13
N SER A 322 23.00 -5.23 22.49
CA SER A 322 23.77 -4.14 23.08
C SER A 322 22.88 -2.91 23.25
N ILE A 323 22.99 -2.28 24.42
CA ILE A 323 22.18 -1.12 24.78
C ILE A 323 22.86 0.13 24.21
N PRO A 324 22.16 0.97 23.43
CA PRO A 324 22.78 2.10 22.77
C PRO A 324 23.15 3.23 23.76
N GLU A 325 24.25 3.92 23.50
CA GLU A 325 24.55 5.20 24.14
C GLU A 325 23.58 6.28 23.61
N VAL A 326 23.05 7.13 24.50
CA VAL A 326 22.09 8.18 24.13
C VAL A 326 22.67 9.57 24.40
N LEU A 327 22.81 10.37 23.34
CA LEU A 327 23.21 11.77 23.39
C LEU A 327 21.98 12.69 23.35
N PHE A 328 22.06 13.86 24.00
CA PHE A 328 20.93 14.80 24.06
C PHE A 328 21.32 16.16 23.49
N PHE A 329 20.51 16.66 22.57
CA PHE A 329 20.69 17.97 21.94
C PHE A 329 19.39 18.77 22.04
N ASP A 330 19.48 19.99 22.56
CA ASP A 330 18.33 20.87 22.73
C ASP A 330 18.10 21.70 21.46
N THR A 331 17.08 21.35 20.69
CA THR A 331 16.78 21.98 19.39
C THR A 331 16.29 23.42 19.50
N TYR A 332 16.09 23.94 20.72
CA TYR A 332 15.76 25.34 20.95
C TYR A 332 17.01 26.24 21.02
N LYS A 333 18.20 25.67 21.28
CA LYS A 333 19.42 26.45 21.56
C LYS A 333 20.27 26.76 20.34
N ALA A 334 20.12 26.01 19.26
CA ALA A 334 20.94 26.13 18.06
C ALA A 334 20.16 25.69 16.81
N ASP A 335 20.73 25.96 15.64
CA ASP A 335 20.17 25.52 14.37
C ASP A 335 20.14 23.98 14.27
N ILE A 336 19.06 23.45 13.66
CA ILE A 336 18.83 22.00 13.62
C ILE A 336 19.86 21.26 12.77
N VAL A 337 20.31 21.84 11.65
CA VAL A 337 21.28 21.20 10.77
C VAL A 337 22.63 21.13 11.47
N GLN A 338 23.03 22.22 12.16
CA GLN A 338 24.26 22.23 12.96
C GLN A 338 24.24 21.18 14.09
N LEU A 339 23.12 21.04 14.80
CA LEU A 339 22.97 20.02 15.85
C LEU A 339 23.02 18.60 15.28
N ALA A 340 22.46 18.38 14.10
CA ALA A 340 22.49 17.09 13.43
C ALA A 340 23.91 16.71 12.96
N GLU A 341 24.65 17.66 12.41
CA GLU A 341 26.07 17.50 12.08
C GLU A 341 26.91 17.22 13.33
N GLN A 342 26.70 17.98 14.42
CA GLN A 342 27.38 17.74 15.69
C GLN A 342 27.07 16.35 16.26
N ALA A 343 25.83 15.87 16.14
CA ALA A 343 25.44 14.54 16.54
C ALA A 343 26.17 13.46 15.73
N ARG A 344 26.23 13.62 14.39
CA ARG A 344 27.02 12.74 13.51
C ARG A 344 28.48 12.71 13.93
N ASP A 345 29.09 13.87 14.12
CA ASP A 345 30.51 13.99 14.47
C ASP A 345 30.80 13.38 15.86
N SER A 346 29.80 13.33 16.73
CA SER A 346 29.85 12.62 18.03
C SER A 346 29.70 11.10 17.91
N GLY A 347 29.56 10.59 16.67
CA GLY A 347 29.41 9.18 16.32
C GLY A 347 27.98 8.65 16.35
N ALA A 348 26.96 9.52 16.35
CA ALA A 348 25.58 9.05 16.33
C ALA A 348 25.25 8.39 14.98
N GLU A 349 24.74 7.16 15.03
CA GLU A 349 24.32 6.38 13.86
C GLU A 349 22.82 6.60 13.55
N LEU A 350 22.07 7.02 14.57
CA LEU A 350 20.66 7.36 14.49
C LEU A 350 20.38 8.68 15.22
N ILE A 351 19.64 9.57 14.56
CA ILE A 351 19.02 10.76 15.16
C ILE A 351 17.54 10.49 15.36
N VAL A 352 17.01 10.75 16.54
CA VAL A 352 15.57 10.74 16.83
C VAL A 352 15.14 12.17 17.17
N GLY A 353 14.16 12.67 16.41
CA GLY A 353 13.81 14.08 16.35
C GLY A 353 14.24 14.72 15.02
N PRO A 354 13.91 16.00 14.79
CA PRO A 354 13.28 16.93 15.72
C PRO A 354 11.76 16.72 15.86
N LEU A 355 11.18 17.38 16.87
CA LEU A 355 9.73 17.39 17.13
C LEU A 355 9.00 18.55 16.41
N ASP A 356 9.67 19.70 16.25
CA ASP A 356 9.09 20.88 15.62
C ASP A 356 9.03 20.72 14.09
N LYS A 357 7.87 21.04 13.49
CA LYS A 357 7.63 20.84 12.04
C LYS A 357 8.60 21.65 11.17
N SER A 358 8.94 22.88 11.57
CA SER A 358 9.89 23.71 10.80
C SER A 358 11.30 23.13 10.82
N ASN A 359 11.69 22.50 11.93
CA ASN A 359 12.98 21.82 12.04
C ASN A 359 12.99 20.50 11.27
N VAL A 360 11.88 19.77 11.21
CA VAL A 360 11.77 18.55 10.38
C VAL A 360 11.93 18.89 8.90
N ILE A 361 11.25 19.94 8.41
CA ILE A 361 11.36 20.38 7.01
C ILE A 361 12.81 20.78 6.68
N ARG A 362 13.45 21.59 7.53
CA ARG A 362 14.84 22.01 7.35
C ARG A 362 15.82 20.83 7.36
N LEU A 363 15.67 19.90 8.30
CA LEU A 363 16.54 18.74 8.39
C LEU A 363 16.35 17.79 7.19
N LYS A 364 15.12 17.65 6.67
CA LYS A 364 14.86 16.86 5.45
C LYS A 364 15.52 17.45 4.21
N GLN A 365 15.64 18.78 4.14
CA GLN A 365 16.32 19.49 3.04
C GLN A 365 17.84 19.40 3.13
N SER A 366 18.40 19.20 4.32
CA SER A 366 19.85 19.12 4.54
C SER A 366 20.17 18.07 5.62
N PRO A 367 19.96 16.78 5.33
CA PRO A 367 20.26 15.72 6.29
C PRO A 367 21.76 15.45 6.35
N PRO A 368 22.34 15.16 7.53
CA PRO A 368 23.71 14.68 7.64
C PRO A 368 23.91 13.37 6.88
N GLU A 369 25.02 13.26 6.14
CA GLU A 369 25.38 12.02 5.45
C GLU A 369 25.66 10.86 6.42
N GLY A 370 25.25 9.66 6.03
CA GLY A 370 25.56 8.42 6.76
C GLY A 370 24.81 8.20 8.08
N VAL A 371 23.83 9.06 8.42
CA VAL A 371 23.06 8.97 9.66
C VAL A 371 21.59 8.71 9.34
N THR A 372 21.01 7.69 9.99
CA THR A 372 19.56 7.46 9.92
C THR A 372 18.83 8.50 10.77
N ILE A 373 17.69 8.99 10.32
CA ILE A 373 16.91 10.03 11.00
C ILE A 373 15.48 9.51 11.19
N LEU A 374 14.99 9.53 12.43
CA LEU A 374 13.58 9.35 12.77
C LEU A 374 13.03 10.68 13.27
N ALA A 375 12.52 11.49 12.36
CA ALA A 375 11.86 12.75 12.69
C ALA A 375 10.55 12.48 13.44
N LEU A 376 10.24 13.28 14.46
CA LEU A 376 9.05 13.07 15.30
C LEU A 376 7.85 13.93 14.88
N ASN A 377 7.83 14.29 13.59
CA ASN A 377 6.77 15.02 12.92
C ASN A 377 6.87 14.76 11.41
N TYR A 378 5.87 15.20 10.65
CA TYR A 378 5.85 15.06 9.19
C TYR A 378 6.31 16.34 8.50
N ALA A 379 7.10 16.19 7.43
CA ALA A 379 7.64 17.27 6.61
C ALA A 379 6.66 17.77 5.53
N ASP A 380 5.38 17.37 5.58
CA ASP A 380 4.39 17.64 4.54
C ASP A 380 4.27 19.16 4.29
N THR A 381 4.80 19.59 3.14
CA THR A 381 4.42 20.82 2.45
C THR A 381 3.13 20.50 1.72
N GLY A 382 2.05 21.26 1.91
CA GLY A 382 0.69 20.95 1.41
C GLY A 382 0.56 20.93 -0.11
N SER A 383 1.22 19.99 -0.77
CA SER A 383 1.31 19.80 -2.21
C SER A 383 1.37 18.30 -2.50
N GLU A 384 0.31 17.58 -2.12
CA GLU A 384 -0.01 16.24 -2.63
C GLU A 384 -0.98 16.32 -3.84
N ASP A 385 -1.07 17.48 -4.51
CA ASP A 385 -2.00 17.74 -5.63
C ASP A 385 -1.51 17.24 -7.01
N ASN A 386 -0.72 16.16 -7.09
CA ASN A 386 -0.45 15.52 -8.39
C ASN A 386 -0.15 14.02 -8.26
N PRO A 387 -1.13 13.13 -8.54
CA PRO A 387 -0.93 11.68 -8.58
C PRO A 387 -0.09 11.18 -9.77
N THR A 388 0.31 12.07 -10.69
CA THR A 388 0.95 11.71 -11.97
C THR A 388 2.43 12.07 -12.06
N GLN A 389 3.05 12.51 -10.96
CA GLN A 389 4.51 12.59 -10.87
C GLN A 389 5.02 11.64 -9.79
N PRO A 390 5.80 10.60 -10.12
CA PRO A 390 6.60 9.94 -9.10
C PRO A 390 7.45 11.02 -8.46
N ALA A 391 7.45 11.10 -7.13
CA ALA A 391 8.22 12.07 -6.38
C ALA A 391 9.70 11.97 -6.80
N LYS A 392 10.12 12.81 -7.75
CA LYS A 392 11.50 12.99 -8.17
C LYS A 392 12.22 13.89 -7.16
N GLY A 393 12.24 13.47 -5.91
CA GLY A 393 13.28 13.84 -4.95
C GLY A 393 14.16 12.61 -4.74
N PRO A 394 15.46 12.77 -4.42
CA PRO A 394 16.21 11.62 -3.93
C PRO A 394 15.42 11.03 -2.77
N SER A 395 15.02 9.76 -2.87
CA SER A 395 14.64 8.98 -1.70
C SER A 395 15.86 9.02 -0.80
N THR A 396 15.85 9.89 0.22
CA THR A 396 16.93 9.93 1.20
C THR A 396 16.83 8.66 2.00
N ASP A 397 17.56 7.64 1.55
CA ASP A 397 17.71 6.39 2.27
C ASP A 397 18.17 6.72 3.69
N GLY A 398 17.31 6.40 4.65
CA GLY A 398 17.54 6.70 6.06
C GLY A 398 16.71 7.84 6.65
N PHE A 399 15.83 8.54 5.91
CA PHE A 399 14.93 9.55 6.51
C PHE A 399 13.53 8.99 6.78
N TYR A 400 13.20 8.82 8.05
CA TYR A 400 11.91 8.32 8.56
C TYR A 400 11.15 9.41 9.31
N GLN A 401 9.82 9.31 9.30
CA GLN A 401 8.93 10.32 9.89
C GLN A 401 7.86 9.66 10.75
N PHE A 402 7.74 10.05 12.01
CA PHE A 402 6.79 9.49 12.96
C PHE A 402 6.09 10.58 13.76
N GLY A 403 4.82 10.83 13.48
CA GLY A 403 4.05 11.89 14.14
C GLY A 403 2.75 11.39 14.75
N LEU A 404 2.25 12.15 15.74
CA LEU A 404 0.88 12.01 16.25
C LEU A 404 -0.04 12.98 15.52
N SER A 405 -0.11 12.87 14.20
CA SER A 405 -0.85 13.81 13.37
C SER A 405 -2.35 13.56 13.44
N THR A 406 -3.09 14.64 13.71
CA THR A 406 -4.56 14.68 13.64
C THR A 406 -5.08 14.48 12.21
N GLU A 407 -4.26 14.83 11.23
CA GLU A 407 -4.49 14.69 9.81
C GLU A 407 -4.55 13.20 9.42
N ASP A 408 -3.67 12.36 9.97
CA ASP A 408 -3.72 10.90 9.79
C ASP A 408 -5.03 10.32 10.35
N GLU A 409 -5.44 10.75 11.55
CA GLU A 409 -6.69 10.29 12.18
C GLU A 409 -7.93 10.75 11.42
N ALA A 410 -7.86 11.94 10.80
CA ALA A 410 -8.90 12.44 9.94
C ALA A 410 -9.04 11.61 8.65
N ARG A 411 -7.92 11.19 8.04
CA ARG A 411 -7.95 10.24 6.91
C ARG A 411 -8.53 8.89 7.31
N LEU A 412 -8.14 8.36 8.48
CA LEU A 412 -8.74 7.14 9.03
C LEU A 412 -10.26 7.28 9.23
N ALA A 413 -10.74 8.44 9.67
CA ALA A 413 -12.17 8.70 9.82
C ALA A 413 -12.92 8.70 8.49
N ALA A 414 -12.31 9.24 7.42
CA ALA A 414 -12.86 9.19 6.07
C ALA A 414 -12.93 7.74 5.56
N GLN A 415 -11.83 7.01 5.64
CA GLN A 415 -11.75 5.59 5.25
C GLN A 415 -12.78 4.75 6.02
N ARG A 416 -12.91 4.97 7.33
CA ARG A 416 -13.88 4.27 8.16
C ARG A 416 -15.32 4.61 7.77
N GLY A 417 -15.63 5.86 7.45
CA GLY A 417 -16.96 6.27 7.02
C GLY A 417 -17.41 5.57 5.75
N ILE A 418 -16.52 5.48 4.74
CA ILE A 418 -16.79 4.75 3.48
C ILE A 418 -16.98 3.26 3.74
N LEU A 419 -16.12 2.66 4.58
CA LEU A 419 -16.21 1.25 4.99
C LEU A 419 -17.53 0.93 5.70
N ASP A 420 -18.02 1.85 6.53
CA ASP A 420 -19.32 1.73 7.21
C ASP A 420 -20.51 2.03 6.26
N GLY A 421 -20.26 2.34 4.97
CA GLY A 421 -21.27 2.51 3.93
C GLY A 421 -21.77 3.93 3.71
N HIS A 422 -21.12 4.94 4.32
CA HIS A 422 -21.50 6.34 4.17
C HIS A 422 -20.95 6.95 2.88
N ARG A 423 -21.62 7.99 2.35
CA ARG A 423 -21.21 8.70 1.13
C ARG A 423 -21.34 10.22 1.24
N ARG A 424 -22.13 10.76 2.19
CA ARG A 424 -22.43 12.19 2.28
C ARG A 424 -22.24 12.72 3.69
N ALA A 425 -21.09 13.37 3.91
CA ALA A 425 -20.67 13.84 5.22
C ALA A 425 -21.02 15.32 5.48
N LEU A 426 -21.49 15.62 6.68
CA LEU A 426 -21.57 16.98 7.24
C LEU A 426 -20.40 17.18 8.20
N ILE A 427 -19.67 18.29 8.07
CA ILE A 427 -18.44 18.54 8.82
C ILE A 427 -18.62 19.67 9.85
N PHE A 428 -18.13 19.48 11.07
CA PHE A 428 -18.00 20.53 12.09
C PHE A 428 -16.55 20.81 12.42
N THR A 429 -16.15 22.08 12.45
CA THR A 429 -14.77 22.52 12.71
C THR A 429 -14.70 23.80 13.53
N SER A 430 -13.68 23.92 14.36
CA SER A 430 -13.33 25.20 15.00
C SER A 430 -12.42 26.05 14.09
N ASN A 431 -12.09 27.25 14.56
CA ASN A 431 -11.06 28.11 13.96
C ASN A 431 -9.61 27.71 14.37
N ALA A 432 -9.44 26.65 15.17
CA ALA A 432 -8.11 26.20 15.56
C ALA A 432 -7.38 25.61 14.35
N SER A 433 -6.09 25.92 14.20
CA SER A 433 -5.31 25.51 13.02
C SER A 433 -5.25 23.99 12.84
N TRP A 434 -5.18 23.23 13.94
CA TRP A 434 -5.21 21.76 13.89
C TRP A 434 -6.57 21.23 13.41
N SER A 435 -7.68 21.89 13.78
CA SER A 435 -9.04 21.50 13.37
C SER A 435 -9.22 21.70 11.88
N GLN A 436 -8.74 22.83 11.35
CA GLN A 436 -8.80 23.12 9.91
C GLN A 436 -7.98 22.12 9.09
N ARG A 437 -6.75 21.79 9.51
CA ARG A 437 -5.91 20.78 8.83
C ARG A 437 -6.52 19.38 8.88
N ALA A 438 -7.16 19.02 9.99
CA ALA A 438 -7.89 17.76 10.09
C ALA A 438 -9.07 17.73 9.11
N VAL A 439 -9.85 18.80 8.98
CA VAL A 439 -10.94 18.89 8.00
C VAL A 439 -10.45 18.84 6.56
N GLU A 440 -9.35 19.53 6.25
CA GLU A 440 -8.72 19.49 4.93
C GLU A 440 -8.30 18.05 4.59
N SER A 441 -7.61 17.38 5.51
CA SER A 441 -7.17 15.98 5.33
C SER A 441 -8.34 15.01 5.20
N PHE A 442 -9.39 15.16 6.02
CA PHE A 442 -10.62 14.39 5.89
C PHE A 442 -11.27 14.63 4.52
N THR A 443 -11.41 15.88 4.10
CA THR A 443 -12.11 16.25 2.86
C THR A 443 -11.39 15.74 1.63
N ASN A 444 -10.05 15.82 1.63
CA ASN A 444 -9.23 15.32 0.52
C ASN A 444 -9.35 13.79 0.40
N GLU A 445 -9.22 13.06 1.51
CA GLU A 445 -9.38 11.60 1.52
C GLU A 445 -10.83 11.18 1.20
N TRP A 446 -11.82 11.88 1.74
CA TRP A 446 -13.24 11.61 1.49
C TRP A 446 -13.60 11.74 0.02
N LYS A 447 -13.15 12.81 -0.64
CA LYS A 447 -13.35 13.00 -2.10
C LYS A 447 -12.60 11.98 -2.94
N LYS A 448 -11.38 11.62 -2.53
CA LYS A 448 -10.59 10.58 -3.19
C LYS A 448 -11.31 9.23 -3.16
N LEU A 449 -12.07 8.95 -2.11
CA LEU A 449 -12.92 7.77 -1.96
C LEU A 449 -14.36 7.99 -2.47
N GLU A 450 -14.56 8.95 -3.38
CA GLU A 450 -15.86 9.27 -4.01
C GLU A 450 -16.97 9.73 -3.05
N GLY A 451 -16.59 10.17 -1.85
CA GLY A 451 -17.50 10.77 -0.89
C GLY A 451 -17.77 12.24 -1.19
N GLU A 452 -19.01 12.68 -0.90
CA GLU A 452 -19.42 14.07 -1.03
C GLU A 452 -19.47 14.78 0.33
N VAL A 453 -19.06 16.05 0.36
CA VAL A 453 -19.23 16.92 1.53
C VAL A 453 -20.51 17.73 1.37
N ALA A 454 -21.50 17.43 2.20
CA ALA A 454 -22.81 18.07 2.17
C ALA A 454 -22.82 19.49 2.77
N GLY A 455 -21.81 19.82 3.56
CA GLY A 455 -21.60 21.13 4.16
C GLY A 455 -20.49 21.11 5.21
N ILE A 456 -19.91 22.30 5.46
CA ILE A 456 -18.93 22.53 6.52
C ILE A 456 -19.50 23.64 7.42
N SER A 457 -19.62 23.36 8.71
CA SER A 457 -20.11 24.29 9.72
C SER A 457 -18.98 24.65 10.67
N GLN A 458 -18.56 25.91 10.60
CA GLN A 458 -17.50 26.44 11.44
C GLN A 458 -18.08 27.06 12.71
N PHE A 459 -17.37 26.90 13.83
CA PHE A 459 -17.74 27.49 15.11
C PHE A 459 -16.52 28.10 15.83
N ASP A 460 -16.82 28.91 16.82
CA ASP A 460 -15.86 29.55 17.73
C ASP A 460 -16.36 29.47 19.18
N ASN A 461 -15.66 30.13 20.10
CA ASN A 461 -15.99 30.14 21.52
C ASN A 461 -17.27 30.91 21.89
N LYS A 462 -17.86 31.68 20.97
CA LYS A 462 -19.10 32.44 21.18
C LYS A 462 -20.29 31.77 20.51
N THR A 463 -20.07 30.66 19.81
CA THR A 463 -21.10 30.02 19.00
C THR A 463 -22.14 29.32 19.86
N GLU A 464 -23.42 29.61 19.61
CA GLU A 464 -24.53 28.85 20.15
C GLU A 464 -24.71 27.54 19.36
N TYR A 465 -24.22 26.43 19.91
CA TYR A 465 -24.19 25.14 19.21
C TYR A 465 -25.56 24.63 18.75
N SER A 466 -26.64 24.90 19.50
CA SER A 466 -28.00 24.52 19.09
C SER A 466 -28.47 25.25 17.83
N LYS A 467 -28.12 26.54 17.70
CA LYS A 467 -28.40 27.34 16.51
C LYS A 467 -27.57 26.88 15.33
N LEU A 468 -26.26 26.68 15.54
CA LEU A 468 -25.34 26.16 14.52
C LEU A 468 -25.83 24.81 13.96
N ALA A 469 -26.20 23.87 14.83
CA ALA A 469 -26.72 22.57 14.43
C ALA A 469 -28.02 22.70 13.62
N GLY A 470 -28.94 23.59 14.03
CA GLY A 470 -30.20 23.84 13.31
C GLY A 470 -30.00 24.44 11.92
N GLU A 471 -28.99 25.29 11.75
CA GLU A 471 -28.59 25.85 10.45
C GLU A 471 -27.92 24.80 9.57
N ALA A 472 -26.94 24.06 10.10
CA ALA A 472 -26.21 23.01 9.38
C ALA A 472 -27.13 21.89 8.86
N LEU A 473 -28.15 21.54 9.65
CA LEU A 473 -29.15 20.52 9.34
C LEU A 473 -30.35 21.05 8.54
N LEU A 474 -30.37 22.35 8.20
CA LEU A 474 -31.45 23.05 7.50
C LEU A 474 -32.83 22.93 8.19
N VAL A 475 -32.85 22.70 9.51
CA VAL A 475 -34.10 22.60 10.30
C VAL A 475 -34.80 23.94 10.34
N ASN A 476 -34.04 25.04 10.43
CA ASN A 476 -34.58 26.40 10.41
C ASN A 476 -35.35 26.68 9.11
N ASN A 477 -34.87 26.20 7.97
CA ASN A 477 -35.52 26.37 6.67
C ASN A 477 -36.86 25.63 6.64
N SER A 478 -36.91 24.43 7.23
CA SER A 478 -38.14 23.64 7.37
C SER A 478 -39.18 24.39 8.22
N GLN A 479 -38.77 24.94 9.37
CA GLN A 479 -39.63 25.74 10.24
C GLN A 479 -40.11 27.03 9.57
N GLN A 480 -39.24 27.73 8.84
CA GLN A 480 -39.61 28.94 8.09
C GLN A 480 -40.63 28.63 7.00
N ARG A 481 -40.45 27.54 6.25
CA ARG A 481 -41.40 27.08 5.24
C ARG A 481 -42.76 26.75 5.86
N ALA A 482 -42.79 26.03 6.98
CA ALA A 482 -44.03 25.75 7.69
C ALA A 482 -44.76 27.04 8.10
N ARG A 483 -44.05 28.01 8.68
CA ARG A 483 -44.61 29.32 9.04
C ARG A 483 -45.15 30.08 7.82
N GLN A 484 -44.46 30.02 6.69
CA GLN A 484 -44.91 30.63 5.44
C GLN A 484 -46.21 29.99 4.93
N ILE A 485 -46.28 28.66 4.90
CA ILE A 485 -47.47 27.95 4.43
C ILE A 485 -48.65 28.18 5.38
N SER A 486 -48.46 28.11 6.71
CA SER A 486 -49.53 28.40 7.68
C SER A 486 -50.06 29.82 7.56
N ARG A 487 -49.20 30.81 7.24
CA ARG A 487 -49.62 32.20 6.97
C ARG A 487 -50.42 32.31 5.67
N LEU A 488 -50.00 31.62 4.61
CA LEU A 488 -50.68 31.63 3.31
C LEU A 488 -52.06 30.97 3.38
N LEU A 489 -52.17 29.82 4.05
CA LEU A 489 -53.42 29.06 4.18
C LEU A 489 -54.33 29.57 5.31
N ARG A 490 -53.85 30.50 6.15
CA ARG A 490 -54.55 31.01 7.36
C ARG A 490 -55.09 29.89 8.26
N GLN A 491 -54.41 28.76 8.30
CA GLN A 491 -54.79 27.58 9.08
C GLN A 491 -53.55 27.03 9.79
N GLN A 492 -53.73 26.49 11.00
CA GLN A 492 -52.68 25.77 11.72
C GLN A 492 -52.47 24.41 11.05
N ILE A 493 -51.28 24.20 10.50
CA ILE A 493 -50.88 22.95 9.87
C ILE A 493 -50.06 22.17 10.90
N GLY A 494 -50.37 20.89 11.09
CA GLY A 494 -49.51 19.99 11.85
C GLY A 494 -48.15 19.91 11.18
N PHE A 495 -47.10 20.38 11.86
CA PHE A 495 -45.75 20.41 11.34
C PHE A 495 -44.77 19.87 12.37
N GLU A 496 -44.03 18.85 11.96
CA GLU A 496 -42.87 18.36 12.71
C GLU A 496 -41.60 18.88 12.01
N PRO A 497 -40.70 19.55 12.72
CA PRO A 497 -39.43 19.97 12.15
C PRO A 497 -38.64 18.77 11.63
N ARG A 498 -38.14 18.89 10.39
CA ARG A 498 -37.33 17.86 9.75
C ARG A 498 -35.98 18.43 9.36
N ARG A 499 -34.92 17.68 9.64
CA ARG A 499 -33.59 17.93 9.11
C ARG A 499 -33.48 17.51 7.64
N ARG A 500 -32.43 17.99 6.98
CA ARG A 500 -31.95 17.47 5.70
C ARG A 500 -31.69 15.95 5.79
N GLN A 501 -32.12 15.20 4.78
CA GLN A 501 -32.03 13.72 4.72
C GLN A 501 -30.90 13.22 3.85
N ASP A 502 -30.18 14.14 3.23
CA ASP A 502 -29.14 13.91 2.24
C ASP A 502 -27.75 13.70 2.87
N ILE A 503 -27.67 13.71 4.22
CA ILE A 503 -26.47 13.39 4.98
C ILE A 503 -26.64 12.04 5.67
N ASP A 504 -25.59 11.23 5.63
CA ASP A 504 -25.53 9.91 6.27
C ASP A 504 -24.41 9.79 7.32
N MET A 505 -23.54 10.80 7.42
CA MET A 505 -22.44 10.85 8.37
C MET A 505 -22.19 12.29 8.85
N ILE A 506 -21.71 12.40 10.09
CA ILE A 506 -21.15 13.64 10.63
C ILE A 506 -19.68 13.42 11.01
N PHE A 507 -18.79 14.28 10.52
CA PHE A 507 -17.39 14.34 10.96
C PHE A 507 -17.16 15.59 11.80
N MET A 508 -16.45 15.44 12.93
CA MET A 508 -16.20 16.52 13.87
C MET A 508 -14.70 16.59 14.21
N ALA A 509 -14.05 17.70 13.84
CA ALA A 509 -12.71 18.03 14.31
C ALA A 509 -12.85 18.91 15.56
N THR A 510 -12.97 18.28 16.72
CA THR A 510 -13.38 18.96 17.97
C THR A 510 -12.55 18.51 19.16
N SER A 511 -12.29 19.44 20.09
CA SER A 511 -11.80 19.12 21.44
C SER A 511 -12.89 18.41 22.27
N PRO A 512 -12.56 17.86 23.46
CA PRO A 512 -13.55 17.14 24.26
C PRO A 512 -14.70 18.04 24.73
N GLU A 513 -14.42 19.33 25.01
CA GLU A 513 -15.44 20.26 25.50
C GLU A 513 -16.36 20.78 24.40
N GLU A 514 -15.85 20.90 23.17
CA GLU A 514 -16.66 21.23 22.00
C GLU A 514 -17.54 20.03 21.61
N ALA A 515 -16.98 18.82 21.59
CA ALA A 515 -17.71 17.60 21.27
C ALA A 515 -18.91 17.36 22.21
N ARG A 516 -18.72 17.59 23.53
CA ARG A 516 -19.76 17.47 24.56
C ARG A 516 -20.90 18.47 24.39
N GLN A 517 -20.71 19.54 23.63
CA GLN A 517 -21.78 20.52 23.35
C GLN A 517 -22.42 20.29 21.99
N ILE A 518 -21.62 19.98 20.96
CA ILE A 518 -22.10 19.75 19.59
C ILE A 518 -22.97 18.50 19.53
N LYS A 519 -22.57 17.39 20.17
CA LYS A 519 -23.31 16.14 20.01
C LYS A 519 -24.74 16.18 20.61
N PRO A 520 -24.97 16.72 21.82
CA PRO A 520 -26.33 16.96 22.32
C PRO A 520 -27.12 17.96 21.46
N ALA A 521 -26.48 19.01 20.95
CA ALA A 521 -27.13 19.98 20.06
C ALA A 521 -27.62 19.33 18.76
N LEU A 522 -26.83 18.44 18.16
CA LEU A 522 -27.21 17.63 17.00
C LEU A 522 -28.39 16.71 17.32
N ALA A 523 -28.38 16.06 18.49
CA ALA A 523 -29.48 15.20 18.92
C ALA A 523 -30.79 15.99 19.09
N TYR A 524 -30.72 17.16 19.71
CA TYR A 524 -31.84 18.09 19.86
C TYR A 524 -32.41 18.55 18.49
N GLN A 525 -31.55 18.72 17.49
CA GLN A 525 -31.91 19.08 16.12
C GLN A 525 -32.22 17.87 15.22
N TYR A 526 -32.70 16.76 15.80
CA TYR A 526 -33.17 15.56 15.10
C TYR A 526 -32.09 14.78 14.30
N ALA A 527 -30.81 15.02 14.59
CA ALA A 527 -29.67 14.27 14.04
C ALA A 527 -29.04 13.31 15.07
N GLY A 528 -29.81 12.90 16.08
CA GLY A 528 -29.35 11.93 17.09
C GLY A 528 -28.97 10.57 16.49
N ASN A 529 -29.69 10.16 15.45
CA ASN A 529 -29.49 8.90 14.73
C ASN A 529 -28.42 8.93 13.64
N VAL A 530 -27.88 10.10 13.30
CA VAL A 530 -26.81 10.20 12.30
C VAL A 530 -25.48 9.79 12.97
N PRO A 531 -24.76 8.79 12.42
CA PRO A 531 -23.45 8.40 12.90
C PRO A 531 -22.48 9.58 12.93
N ALA A 532 -21.84 9.79 14.09
CA ALA A 532 -20.85 10.83 14.29
C ALA A 532 -19.46 10.22 14.49
N TYR A 533 -18.47 10.78 13.81
CA TYR A 533 -17.07 10.41 13.85
C TYR A 533 -16.23 11.64 14.23
N ALA A 534 -15.15 11.42 14.97
CA ALA A 534 -14.20 12.46 15.32
C ALA A 534 -12.77 11.89 15.38
N THR A 535 -11.77 12.76 15.46
CA THR A 535 -10.40 12.37 15.81
C THR A 535 -10.28 12.06 17.31
N SER A 536 -9.14 11.52 17.74
CA SER A 536 -8.90 11.22 19.15
C SER A 536 -8.95 12.47 20.05
N ASN A 537 -8.80 13.67 19.49
CA ASN A 537 -8.92 14.95 20.20
C ASN A 537 -10.29 15.18 20.84
N ALA A 538 -11.34 14.48 20.40
CA ALA A 538 -12.66 14.55 21.05
C ALA A 538 -12.70 13.83 22.41
N TYR A 539 -11.63 13.10 22.77
CA TYR A 539 -11.50 12.38 24.04
C TYR A 539 -10.36 12.94 24.89
N SER A 540 -10.64 13.19 26.18
CA SER A 540 -9.65 13.73 27.13
C SER A 540 -8.53 12.75 27.53
N GLY A 541 -8.59 11.49 27.08
CA GLY A 541 -7.66 10.43 27.46
C GLY A 541 -7.99 9.74 28.78
N GLN A 542 -8.88 10.32 29.59
CA GLN A 542 -9.43 9.74 30.81
C GLN A 542 -10.94 9.64 30.71
N THR A 543 -11.49 8.51 31.18
CA THR A 543 -12.93 8.28 31.19
C THR A 543 -13.58 9.09 32.30
N ASN A 544 -14.53 9.95 31.93
CA ASN A 544 -15.37 10.67 32.88
C ASN A 544 -16.83 10.36 32.57
N ARG A 545 -17.35 9.29 33.21
CA ARG A 545 -18.68 8.73 32.89
C ARG A 545 -19.82 9.75 32.95
N SER A 546 -19.73 10.76 33.82
CA SER A 546 -20.77 11.80 33.91
C SER A 546 -20.73 12.73 32.70
N ARG A 547 -19.54 13.24 32.36
CA ARG A 547 -19.36 14.21 31.26
C ARG A 547 -19.37 13.57 29.87
N ASP A 548 -18.94 12.32 29.77
CA ASP A 548 -18.81 11.61 28.51
C ASP A 548 -20.15 10.98 28.06
N GLN A 549 -21.22 11.06 28.86
CA GLN A 549 -22.58 10.67 28.43
C GLN A 549 -23.07 11.50 27.24
N ASP A 550 -22.69 12.78 27.20
CA ASP A 550 -23.00 13.69 26.08
C ASP A 550 -22.34 13.23 24.76
N LEU A 551 -21.30 12.40 24.85
CA LEU A 551 -20.58 11.85 23.71
C LEU A 551 -21.13 10.51 23.25
N ASN A 552 -22.21 9.97 23.85
CA ASN A 552 -22.75 8.66 23.47
C ASN A 552 -22.96 8.53 21.95
N PHE A 553 -22.57 7.37 21.43
CA PHE A 553 -22.55 6.99 20.02
C PHE A 553 -21.54 7.73 19.13
N LEU A 554 -20.70 8.61 19.69
CA LEU A 554 -19.54 9.16 18.98
C LEU A 554 -18.51 8.05 18.76
N ARG A 555 -18.03 7.93 17.52
CA ARG A 555 -16.95 7.02 17.12
C ARG A 555 -15.64 7.78 17.05
N VAL A 556 -14.61 7.26 17.69
CA VAL A 556 -13.27 7.87 17.74
C VAL A 556 -12.20 6.80 17.57
N PRO A 557 -11.12 7.08 16.84
CA PRO A 557 -9.93 6.25 16.86
C PRO A 557 -9.19 6.50 18.18
N ILE A 558 -8.73 5.43 18.84
CA ILE A 558 -8.09 5.51 20.15
C ILE A 558 -6.75 4.78 20.14
N MET A 559 -5.71 5.47 20.60
CA MET A 559 -4.40 4.88 20.87
C MET A 559 -4.50 3.83 21.98
N PRO A 560 -3.73 2.73 21.91
CA PRO A 560 -3.60 1.77 23.02
C PRO A 560 -3.26 2.43 24.36
N TRP A 561 -2.47 3.51 24.36
CA TRP A 561 -2.19 4.33 25.55
C TRP A 561 -3.45 4.89 26.21
N ASN A 562 -4.47 5.29 25.44
CA ASN A 562 -5.68 5.93 25.96
C ASN A 562 -6.87 4.95 26.07
N ALA A 563 -6.72 3.73 25.53
CA ALA A 563 -7.77 2.72 25.54
C ALA A 563 -8.09 2.23 26.96
N PRO A 564 -9.38 2.19 27.37
CA PRO A 564 -9.78 1.64 28.67
C PRO A 564 -9.37 0.17 28.80
N GLY A 565 -8.94 -0.23 30.00
CA GLY A 565 -8.56 -1.62 30.29
C GLY A 565 -7.25 -2.10 29.65
N LYS A 566 -6.68 -1.37 28.69
CA LYS A 566 -5.34 -1.66 28.15
C LYS A 566 -4.27 -0.96 28.98
N SER A 567 -3.45 -1.76 29.66
CA SER A 567 -2.30 -1.28 30.43
C SER A 567 -1.10 -2.19 30.24
N SER A 568 0.02 -1.62 29.80
CA SER A 568 1.32 -2.31 29.79
C SER A 568 2.10 -2.00 31.07
N SER A 569 3.07 -2.85 31.42
CA SER A 569 4.01 -2.59 32.52
C SER A 569 4.77 -1.27 32.33
N LEU A 570 5.16 -0.97 31.08
CA LEU A 570 5.81 0.29 30.72
C LEU A 570 4.90 1.50 30.97
N LYS A 571 3.63 1.45 30.55
CA LYS A 571 2.65 2.51 30.82
C LYS A 571 2.44 2.74 32.32
N GLN A 572 2.38 1.67 33.12
CA GLN A 572 2.27 1.77 34.58
C GLN A 572 3.50 2.43 35.19
N SER A 573 4.71 2.05 34.75
CA SER A 573 5.95 2.68 35.21
C SER A 573 5.97 4.16 34.87
N ILE A 574 5.66 4.53 33.62
CA ILE A 574 5.67 5.93 33.18
C ILE A 574 4.64 6.75 33.95
N THR A 575 3.39 6.29 34.03
CA THR A 575 2.34 7.05 34.74
C THR A 575 2.57 7.11 36.24
N GLY A 576 3.22 6.10 36.83
CA GLY A 576 3.67 6.11 38.22
C GLY A 576 4.73 7.17 38.50
N THR A 577 5.72 7.31 37.61
CA THR A 577 6.82 8.28 37.74
C THR A 577 6.41 9.71 37.36
N TRP A 578 5.65 9.87 36.28
CA TRP A 578 5.24 11.18 35.74
C TRP A 578 3.71 11.31 35.73
N PRO A 579 3.11 12.00 36.73
CA PRO A 579 1.67 12.19 36.76
C PRO A 579 1.08 12.90 35.53
N THR A 580 1.87 13.76 34.88
CA THR A 580 1.51 14.45 33.63
C THR A 580 1.23 13.49 32.47
N ALA A 581 1.81 12.27 32.50
CA ALA A 581 1.57 11.23 31.51
C ALA A 581 0.16 10.63 31.56
N ARG A 582 -0.61 10.90 32.64
CA ARG A 582 -2.03 10.51 32.73
C ARG A 582 -2.96 11.46 31.97
N GLY A 583 -2.51 12.67 31.65
CA GLY A 583 -3.32 13.72 31.02
C GLY A 583 -3.04 13.90 29.52
N GLN A 584 -3.19 15.13 29.04
CA GLN A 584 -3.05 15.51 27.62
C GLN A 584 -1.67 15.18 27.00
N TYR A 585 -0.62 15.06 27.81
CA TYR A 585 0.73 14.75 27.34
C TYR A 585 1.02 13.24 27.27
N GLY A 586 0.12 12.38 27.75
CA GLY A 586 0.33 10.93 27.76
C GLY A 586 0.66 10.36 26.38
N SER A 587 0.06 10.91 25.34
CA SER A 587 0.35 10.54 23.95
C SER A 587 1.81 10.83 23.55
N LEU A 588 2.42 11.91 24.03
CA LEU A 588 3.82 12.22 23.77
C LEU A 588 4.78 11.29 24.50
N PHE A 589 4.42 10.82 25.71
CA PHE A 589 5.18 9.76 26.38
C PHE A 589 5.11 8.45 25.58
N ALA A 590 3.93 8.11 25.06
CA ALA A 590 3.75 6.94 24.19
C ALA A 590 4.57 7.08 22.90
N LEU A 591 4.57 8.26 22.26
CA LEU A 591 5.37 8.56 21.07
C LEU A 591 6.86 8.35 21.35
N GLY A 592 7.38 8.88 22.46
CA GLY A 592 8.78 8.69 22.83
C GLY A 592 9.15 7.23 23.05
N ALA A 593 8.31 6.50 23.78
CA ALA A 593 8.51 5.07 24.02
C ALA A 593 8.48 4.24 22.73
N ASP A 594 7.53 4.52 21.83
CA ASP A 594 7.44 3.85 20.54
C ASP A 594 8.58 4.23 19.60
N SER A 595 9.09 5.47 19.68
CA SER A 595 10.28 5.89 18.93
C SER A 595 11.50 5.07 19.31
N TYR A 596 11.64 4.72 20.60
CA TYR A 596 12.67 3.77 21.03
C TYR A 596 12.37 2.35 20.53
N ASN A 597 11.13 1.88 20.52
CA ASN A 597 10.83 0.53 20.04
C ASN A 597 11.01 0.38 18.51
N LEU A 598 10.77 1.44 17.75
CA LEU A 598 10.94 1.51 16.29
C LEU A 598 12.40 1.57 15.86
N HIS A 599 13.26 2.18 16.68
CA HIS A 599 14.65 2.51 16.32
C HIS A 599 15.45 1.36 15.68
N PRO A 600 15.36 0.08 16.13
CA PRO A 600 16.14 -0.99 15.56
C PRO A 600 15.47 -1.66 14.35
N ARG A 601 14.24 -1.25 14.01
CA ARG A 601 13.33 -1.95 13.09
C ARG A 601 12.98 -1.14 11.84
N LEU A 602 13.49 0.10 11.72
CA LEU A 602 13.10 1.05 10.66
C LEU A 602 13.32 0.47 9.26
N GLN A 603 14.52 -0.06 8.99
CA GLN A 603 14.83 -0.66 7.69
C GLN A 603 13.97 -1.90 7.43
N GLN A 604 13.82 -2.79 8.42
CA GLN A 604 13.00 -4.00 8.29
C GLN A 604 11.54 -3.66 7.93
N LEU A 605 10.95 -2.68 8.63
CA LEU A 605 9.57 -2.25 8.38
C LEU A 605 9.40 -1.60 7.00
N ARG A 606 10.39 -0.87 6.51
CA ARG A 606 10.36 -0.27 5.16
C ARG A 606 10.56 -1.30 4.06
N SER A 607 11.43 -2.29 4.27
CA SER A 607 11.70 -3.36 3.30
C SER A 607 10.58 -4.40 3.24
N LEU A 608 9.79 -4.52 4.30
CA LEU A 608 8.67 -5.47 4.39
C LEU A 608 7.34 -4.72 4.44
N SER A 609 6.79 -4.42 3.25
CA SER A 609 5.46 -3.86 3.13
C SER A 609 4.41 -4.76 3.81
N GLY A 610 3.39 -4.15 4.40
CA GLY A 610 2.32 -4.85 5.14
C GLY A 610 2.73 -5.34 6.54
N SER A 611 4.01 -5.31 6.89
CA SER A 611 4.49 -5.65 8.24
C SER A 611 4.12 -4.57 9.26
N ARG A 612 3.90 -4.98 10.51
CA ARG A 612 3.63 -4.05 11.62
C ARG A 612 4.29 -4.46 12.92
N ILE A 613 4.44 -3.50 13.81
CA ILE A 613 4.75 -3.71 15.24
C ILE A 613 3.63 -3.16 16.13
N ASP A 614 3.47 -3.78 17.30
CA ASP A 614 2.55 -3.32 18.33
C ASP A 614 3.20 -2.20 19.15
N GLY A 615 2.66 -0.98 19.03
CA GLY A 615 3.09 0.19 19.78
C GLY A 615 2.07 0.66 20.83
N LEU A 616 2.50 1.55 21.71
CA LEU A 616 1.63 2.27 22.65
C LEU A 616 0.74 3.30 21.93
N THR A 617 1.15 3.75 20.75
CA THR A 617 0.47 4.73 19.88
C THR A 617 -0.37 4.08 18.78
N GLY A 618 -0.35 2.75 18.64
CA GLY A 618 -1.13 2.01 17.64
C GLY A 618 -0.35 0.83 17.08
N TRP A 619 -0.90 0.20 16.05
CA TRP A 619 -0.11 -0.67 15.19
C TRP A 619 0.70 0.21 14.23
N LEU A 620 2.01 -0.01 14.18
CA LEU A 620 2.95 0.84 13.46
C LEU A 620 3.50 0.08 12.26
N SER A 621 3.37 0.67 11.07
CA SER A 621 3.98 0.21 9.82
C SER A 621 4.73 1.38 9.17
N ILE A 622 5.59 1.10 8.19
CA ILE A 622 6.32 2.12 7.44
C ILE A 622 5.96 1.97 5.96
N ASP A 623 5.66 3.08 5.30
CA ASP A 623 5.46 3.12 3.86
C ASP A 623 6.79 3.29 3.10
N ASP A 624 6.73 3.18 1.77
CA ASP A 624 7.91 3.27 0.91
C ASP A 624 8.63 4.64 1.02
N HIS A 625 7.92 5.67 1.48
CA HIS A 625 8.40 7.04 1.71
C HIS A 625 9.00 7.25 3.12
N GLY A 626 9.12 6.19 3.93
CA GLY A 626 9.66 6.26 5.29
C GLY A 626 8.70 6.90 6.30
N ARG A 627 7.42 7.07 5.95
CA ARG A 627 6.39 7.57 6.87
C ARG A 627 5.89 6.42 7.74
N VAL A 628 5.98 6.59 9.05
CA VAL A 628 5.33 5.69 10.00
C VAL A 628 3.82 5.96 9.97
N SER A 629 3.08 4.95 9.55
CA SER A 629 1.61 4.91 9.58
C SER A 629 1.14 4.24 10.87
N ARG A 630 0.05 4.77 11.43
CA ARG A 630 -0.55 4.26 12.67
C ARG A 630 -1.96 3.75 12.38
N GLU A 631 -2.20 2.48 12.67
CA GLU A 631 -3.56 1.94 12.70
C GLU A 631 -4.06 1.93 14.16
N LEU A 632 -5.22 2.55 14.37
CA LEU A 632 -5.81 2.79 15.68
C LEU A 632 -7.07 1.95 15.87
N SER A 633 -7.32 1.53 17.11
CA SER A 633 -8.56 0.82 17.43
C SER A 633 -9.72 1.79 17.47
N TRP A 634 -10.74 1.54 16.66
CA TRP A 634 -11.98 2.29 16.71
C TRP A 634 -12.80 1.95 17.95
N GLN A 635 -13.26 2.99 18.64
CA GLN A 635 -14.07 2.89 19.83
C GLN A 635 -15.34 3.72 19.66
N ILE A 636 -16.39 3.34 20.38
CA ILE A 636 -17.66 4.05 20.45
C ILE A 636 -18.02 4.32 21.91
N PHE A 637 -18.45 5.55 22.19
CA PHE A 637 -18.97 5.91 23.52
C PHE A 637 -20.33 5.25 23.76
N ARG A 638 -20.46 4.52 24.87
CA ARG A 638 -21.71 3.93 25.37
C ARG A 638 -21.79 4.16 26.87
N ASN A 639 -22.88 4.77 27.33
CA ASN A 639 -23.09 5.11 28.74
C ASN A 639 -21.92 5.89 29.38
N GLY A 640 -21.29 6.78 28.60
CA GLY A 640 -20.14 7.57 29.02
C GLY A 640 -18.82 6.79 29.12
N GLN A 641 -18.71 5.64 28.45
CA GLN A 641 -17.50 4.82 28.42
C GLN A 641 -17.15 4.42 26.99
N LEU A 642 -15.87 4.36 26.65
CA LEU A 642 -15.42 3.83 25.37
C LEU A 642 -15.51 2.30 25.36
N THR A 643 -16.10 1.78 24.30
CA THR A 643 -16.20 0.34 24.03
C THR A 643 -15.76 0.05 22.59
N PRO A 644 -15.15 -1.11 22.30
CA PRO A 644 -14.71 -1.43 20.94
C PRO A 644 -15.87 -1.29 19.95
N LEU A 645 -15.61 -0.59 18.83
CA LEU A 645 -16.59 -0.50 17.75
C LEU A 645 -16.66 -1.88 17.06
N PRO A 646 -17.84 -2.53 16.99
CA PRO A 646 -17.98 -3.79 16.27
C PRO A 646 -17.53 -3.62 14.81
N ILE A 647 -16.79 -4.60 14.30
CA ILE A 647 -16.48 -4.67 12.86
C ILE A 647 -17.78 -5.10 12.18
N PRO A 648 -18.29 -4.35 11.18
CA PRO A 648 -19.43 -4.83 10.40
C PRO A 648 -19.00 -6.11 9.71
N VAL A 649 -19.62 -7.23 10.07
CA VAL A 649 -19.48 -8.48 9.33
C VAL A 649 -20.18 -8.23 7.99
N GLN A 650 -19.42 -8.15 6.90
CA GLN A 650 -20.00 -8.25 5.57
C GLN A 650 -20.51 -9.70 5.45
N ASN A 651 -21.77 -9.92 5.82
CA ASN A 651 -22.45 -11.18 5.53
C ASN A 651 -22.61 -11.27 4.01
N THR A 652 -21.66 -11.92 3.34
CA THR A 652 -21.77 -12.35 1.95
C THR A 652 -22.82 -13.44 1.76
N ASP A 653 -23.38 -14.01 2.82
CA ASP A 653 -24.38 -15.09 2.77
C ASP A 653 -25.83 -14.65 2.50
N VAL A 654 -26.14 -13.36 2.33
CA VAL A 654 -27.54 -12.91 2.08
C VAL A 654 -27.91 -12.88 0.59
N LEU A 655 -26.96 -13.08 -0.33
CA LEU A 655 -27.26 -13.18 -1.77
C LEU A 655 -27.53 -14.63 -2.25
N ALA A 656 -27.37 -15.64 -1.39
CA ALA A 656 -27.63 -17.03 -1.74
C ALA A 656 -29.05 -17.53 -1.37
N SER A 657 -29.87 -16.73 -0.67
CA SER A 657 -31.20 -17.15 -0.20
C SER A 657 -32.39 -16.47 -0.89
N GLN A 658 -32.17 -15.69 -1.96
CA GLN A 658 -33.25 -15.11 -2.78
C GLN A 658 -33.36 -15.68 -4.21
N SER A 659 -32.68 -16.79 -4.49
CA SER A 659 -32.83 -17.54 -5.76
C SER A 659 -33.59 -18.86 -5.60
N SER A 660 -34.35 -19.01 -4.51
CA SER A 660 -35.28 -20.12 -4.32
C SER A 660 -36.58 -19.66 -3.65
N GLU A 661 -37.39 -18.91 -4.39
CA GLU A 661 -38.85 -18.88 -4.28
C GLU A 661 -39.50 -18.52 -5.62
#